data_AF-I2CVP9-F1
#
_entry.id   AF-I2CVP9-F1
#
_cell.length_a   1.000
_cell.length_b   1.000
_cell.length_c   1.000
_cell.angle_alpha   90.00
_cell.angle_beta   90.00
_cell.angle_gamma   90.00
#
_symmetry.space_group_name_H-M   'P 1'
#
loop_
_entity.id
_entity.type
_entity.pdbx_description
1 polymer ?
#
loop_
_entity_poly.entity_id
_entity_poly.type
_entity_poly.pdbx_seq_one_letter_code
_entity_poly.pdbx_strand_id
1 'polypeptide(L)'
;MAEDDPYLGRPEQMFHLDPSLTHTIFNPEVFQPQMALPTDGPYLQILEQPKQRGFRFRYVCEGPSHGGLPGASSEKNKKSYPQVKICNYVGPAKVIVQLVTNGKNIHLHAHSLVGKHCEDGICTVTAGPKDMVVGFANLGILHVTKKKVFETLEARMTEACIRGYNPGLLVHPDLAYLQAEGGGDRQLGDREKELIRQAALQQTKEMDLSVVRLMFTAFLPDSTGSFTRRLEPVVSDAIYDSKAPNASNLKIVRMDRTAGCVTGGEEIYLLCDKVQKDDIQIRFYEEEENGGVWEGFGDFSPTDVHRQFAIVFKTPKYKDVNITKPASVFVQLRRKSDLETSEPKPFLYYPEIKDKEEVQRKRQKLMPNFSDSFGGGSGAGAGGGGMFGSGGGGGGTGSTGPGYSFPHYGFPTYGGITFHPGTTKSNAGMKHGTMDTESKKDSEGCDRSDDRNTVNLFGKVIETTEHNQEPSEATDGNGEVTLTYATRAKEESARVQDNLFLEKAMQLAKRHANALFDYAVTGDVKMLLAVQRHLTAVQDENGDSVLHLAIIHLHSQLVRDLLEVTSGLISDDIINMRNDLYQTPLHLAVITKQEDVVEDLLRAGADLSLLDRLGNSVLHLAAKEGHDKVLSILLKHKKAALLLDHPNGDGLNAIHLAMMSNSLPCLLLLVAAGADVNAQEQKSGRTALHLAVEHDNISLAGCLLLEGDAHVDSTTYDGTTPLHIAAGRGSTRLAALLKAAGADPLVENFEPLYDLDDSWENAGEDEGVVPGTTPLDMAASWQVFDILNGKPYEPEFTSDDLLAQGDMKQLAEDVKLQLYKLLEIPDPDKNWATLAQKLGLGILNNAFRLSPAPSKTLMDNYEVSGGTVRELVEALRQMGYTEAIEVIQAASSPVKTTSQAHSLPLSPASTRQQIDELRDSDSVCDSGVETSFRKLSFTESLTSGGSLLTLNKMPHDYGQEGPLEGKI
;
A
#
# COMPACT_ATOMS: atom_id res chain seq x y z
N MET A 1 -14.08 23.78 -53.85
CA MET A 1 -14.49 25.18 -54.09
C MET A 1 -15.99 25.27 -53.82
N ALA A 2 -16.62 26.44 -53.87
CA ALA A 2 -18.08 26.59 -53.76
C ALA A 2 -18.80 25.92 -54.97
N GLU A 3 -20.12 25.84 -55.14
CA GLU A 3 -21.26 26.75 -54.89
C GLU A 3 -22.56 25.86 -54.75
N ASP A 4 -23.77 26.29 -54.35
CA ASP A 4 -24.32 27.61 -54.00
C ASP A 4 -25.62 27.53 -53.13
N ASP A 5 -26.18 28.70 -52.77
CA ASP A 5 -27.50 28.95 -52.11
C ASP A 5 -28.67 28.88 -53.18
N PRO A 6 -29.91 29.46 -53.08
CA PRO A 6 -30.61 30.22 -52.02
C PRO A 6 -32.10 29.85 -51.77
N TYR A 7 -32.78 30.55 -50.84
CA TYR A 7 -33.98 31.40 -51.14
C TYR A 7 -34.40 32.30 -49.94
N LEU A 8 -35.02 33.45 -50.23
CA LEU A 8 -35.25 34.58 -49.28
C LEU A 8 -36.72 34.81 -48.86
N GLY A 9 -36.92 35.35 -47.65
CA GLY A 9 -38.19 35.91 -47.15
C GLY A 9 -37.97 36.94 -46.02
N ARG A 10 -38.70 38.06 -46.03
CA ARG A 10 -38.56 39.28 -45.18
C ARG A 10 -39.95 39.93 -44.97
N PRO A 11 -40.16 40.97 -44.12
CA PRO A 11 -39.46 41.40 -42.89
C PRO A 11 -40.42 41.92 -41.76
N GLU A 12 -39.86 42.61 -40.75
CA GLU A 12 -40.46 43.68 -39.88
C GLU A 12 -41.45 43.25 -38.74
N GLN A 13 -41.57 43.97 -37.61
CA GLN A 13 -41.10 45.34 -37.26
C GLN A 13 -40.79 45.53 -35.73
N MET A 14 -39.73 46.31 -35.43
CA MET A 14 -39.43 47.15 -34.23
C MET A 14 -39.75 46.70 -32.77
N PHE A 15 -38.74 46.78 -31.88
CA PHE A 15 -38.50 47.97 -31.02
C PHE A 15 -37.05 48.00 -30.46
N HIS A 16 -36.71 48.95 -29.57
CA HIS A 16 -35.35 49.53 -29.43
C HIS A 16 -34.81 49.61 -27.98
N LEU A 17 -33.48 49.74 -27.85
CA LEU A 17 -32.68 50.30 -26.72
C LEU A 17 -32.38 49.45 -25.47
N ASP A 18 -31.13 48.94 -25.45
CA ASP A 18 -30.16 48.97 -24.33
C ASP A 18 -29.97 50.44 -23.79
N PRO A 19 -29.41 50.75 -22.59
CA PRO A 19 -28.16 50.13 -22.10
C PRO A 19 -27.92 50.00 -20.56
N SER A 20 -26.77 49.41 -20.25
CA SER A 20 -25.82 49.73 -19.16
C SER A 20 -25.95 49.07 -17.77
N LEU A 21 -24.91 48.29 -17.46
CA LEU A 21 -24.50 47.73 -16.17
C LEU A 21 -24.30 48.81 -15.09
N THR A 22 -24.64 48.50 -13.83
CA THR A 22 -23.78 48.82 -12.65
C THR A 22 -24.13 48.00 -11.40
N HIS A 23 -23.09 47.61 -10.66
CA HIS A 23 -22.96 46.88 -9.39
C HIS A 23 -24.16 46.70 -8.41
N THR A 24 -24.42 45.42 -8.09
CA THR A 24 -24.69 44.81 -6.76
C THR A 24 -24.43 43.30 -6.94
N ILE A 25 -23.56 42.56 -6.24
CA ILE A 25 -23.30 42.40 -4.79
C ILE A 25 -24.58 42.03 -4.03
N PHE A 26 -24.61 40.79 -3.51
CA PHE A 26 -25.79 40.03 -3.05
C PHE A 26 -26.85 39.74 -4.13
N ASN A 27 -27.02 38.46 -4.50
CA ASN A 27 -28.31 37.95 -4.99
C ASN A 27 -28.85 36.89 -4.00
N PRO A 28 -29.88 37.22 -3.18
CA PRO A 28 -30.35 36.38 -2.08
C PRO A 28 -31.46 35.39 -2.49
N GLU A 29 -31.22 34.58 -3.54
CA GLU A 29 -32.27 33.72 -4.14
C GLU A 29 -32.08 32.21 -3.91
N VAL A 30 -31.77 31.82 -2.66
CA VAL A 30 -32.08 30.46 -2.15
C VAL A 30 -32.92 30.54 -0.87
N PHE A 31 -33.84 31.49 -0.83
CA PHE A 31 -35.07 31.38 -0.04
C PHE A 31 -36.23 31.07 -0.98
N GLN A 32 -36.47 29.77 -1.22
CA GLN A 32 -37.86 29.38 -1.49
C GLN A 32 -38.69 29.82 -0.28
N PRO A 33 -39.87 30.44 -0.49
CA PRO A 33 -40.63 31.00 0.61
C PRO A 33 -40.98 29.90 1.62
N GLN A 34 -40.91 30.22 2.91
CA GLN A 34 -41.54 29.39 3.93
C GLN A 34 -43.00 29.21 3.54
N MET A 35 -43.39 28.01 3.11
CA MET A 35 -44.80 27.70 2.90
C MET A 35 -45.50 27.92 4.23
N ALA A 36 -46.49 28.81 4.24
CA ALA A 36 -47.20 29.16 5.46
C ALA A 36 -47.79 27.89 6.08
N LEU A 37 -47.27 27.50 7.25
CA LEU A 37 -47.76 26.33 7.97
C LEU A 37 -49.26 26.49 8.21
N PRO A 38 -50.10 25.49 7.88
CA PRO A 38 -51.54 25.56 8.16
C PRO A 38 -51.74 25.56 9.67
N THR A 39 -52.03 26.74 10.24
CA THR A 39 -51.93 27.01 11.68
C THR A 39 -52.91 26.21 12.56
N ASP A 40 -53.97 25.67 11.97
CA ASP A 40 -55.08 25.05 12.69
C ASP A 40 -55.06 23.50 12.66
N GLY A 41 -54.01 22.89 12.08
CA GLY A 41 -53.94 21.44 11.84
C GLY A 41 -52.75 20.70 12.49
N PRO A 42 -52.87 19.39 12.75
CA PRO A 42 -51.75 18.52 13.08
C PRO A 42 -50.86 18.29 11.85
N TYR A 43 -49.53 18.39 12.03
CA TYR A 43 -48.56 18.24 10.94
C TYR A 43 -47.32 17.46 11.38
N LEU A 44 -46.58 16.92 10.43
CA LEU A 44 -45.30 16.23 10.66
C LEU A 44 -44.13 17.17 10.33
N GLN A 45 -43.05 17.08 11.09
CA GLN A 45 -41.86 17.91 10.92
C GLN A 45 -40.59 17.08 11.10
N ILE A 46 -39.60 17.22 10.22
CA ILE A 46 -38.26 16.66 10.44
C ILE A 46 -37.52 17.56 11.45
N LEU A 47 -36.96 16.95 12.51
CA LEU A 47 -36.08 17.62 13.48
C LEU A 47 -34.60 17.40 13.15
N GLU A 48 -34.25 16.19 12.70
CA GLU A 48 -32.91 15.85 12.23
C GLU A 48 -33.00 15.11 10.90
N GLN A 49 -32.39 15.68 9.85
CA GLN A 49 -32.25 15.06 8.54
C GLN A 49 -31.31 13.84 8.60
N PRO A 50 -31.43 12.87 7.68
CA PRO A 50 -30.42 11.84 7.50
C PRO A 50 -29.11 12.44 6.99
N LYS A 51 -27.98 11.79 7.28
CA LYS A 51 -26.68 12.20 6.74
C LYS A 51 -26.63 11.94 5.23
N GLN A 52 -26.51 13.00 4.44
CA GLN A 52 -26.61 12.93 2.98
C GLN A 52 -25.53 12.06 2.30
N ARG A 53 -24.31 12.01 2.87
CA ARG A 53 -23.18 11.24 2.30
C ARG A 53 -22.41 10.43 3.34
N GLY A 54 -21.57 9.52 2.86
CA GLY A 54 -20.75 8.64 3.69
C GLY A 54 -21.48 7.41 4.25
N PHE A 55 -22.78 7.25 3.98
CA PHE A 55 -23.50 6.01 4.22
C PHE A 55 -23.31 5.06 3.03
N ARG A 56 -23.34 3.73 3.26
CA ARG A 56 -23.18 2.72 2.21
C ARG A 56 -24.45 1.88 2.08
N PHE A 57 -25.01 1.80 0.88
CA PHE A 57 -26.10 0.85 0.59
C PHE A 57 -25.52 -0.57 0.46
N ARG A 58 -26.31 -1.59 0.85
CA ARG A 58 -25.82 -2.97 1.02
C ARG A 58 -26.63 -3.95 0.19
N TYR A 59 -25.98 -4.85 -0.54
CA TYR A 59 -26.68 -5.98 -1.17
C TYR A 59 -27.08 -7.03 -0.12
N VAL A 60 -28.08 -7.85 -0.43
CA VAL A 60 -28.57 -8.94 0.47
C VAL A 60 -27.43 -9.84 0.94
N CYS A 61 -26.50 -10.18 0.05
CA CYS A 61 -25.31 -11.00 0.35
C CYS A 61 -24.25 -10.33 1.25
N GLU A 62 -24.41 -9.04 1.62
CA GLU A 62 -23.54 -8.39 2.62
C GLU A 62 -24.02 -8.56 4.06
N GLY A 63 -25.21 -9.14 4.26
CA GLY A 63 -25.81 -9.35 5.58
C GLY A 63 -26.34 -8.07 6.27
N PRO A 64 -27.08 -8.22 7.38
CA PRO A 64 -27.80 -7.13 8.04
C PRO A 64 -26.92 -6.25 8.96
N SER A 65 -25.74 -6.73 9.36
CA SER A 65 -25.00 -6.27 10.56
C SER A 65 -24.28 -4.92 10.40
N HIS A 66 -24.50 -4.17 9.32
CA HIS A 66 -23.58 -3.14 8.84
C HIS A 66 -23.89 -1.69 9.27
N GLY A 67 -24.61 -1.52 10.38
CA GLY A 67 -24.83 -0.23 11.05
C GLY A 67 -25.99 0.60 10.49
N GLY A 68 -26.56 1.44 11.35
CA GLY A 68 -27.68 2.32 11.00
C GLY A 68 -27.26 3.63 10.31
N LEU A 69 -28.13 4.12 9.43
CA LEU A 69 -28.11 5.43 8.80
C LEU A 69 -28.02 6.53 9.88
N PRO A 70 -26.92 7.30 9.93
CA PRO A 70 -26.76 8.37 10.92
C PRO A 70 -27.59 9.61 10.57
N GLY A 71 -27.87 10.42 11.58
CA GLY A 71 -28.40 11.78 11.42
C GLY A 71 -27.33 12.74 10.90
N ALA A 72 -27.76 13.87 10.33
CA ALA A 72 -26.88 14.88 9.76
C ALA A 72 -25.89 15.46 10.79
N SER A 73 -26.28 15.55 12.08
CA SER A 73 -25.40 16.03 13.16
C SER A 73 -24.53 14.93 13.81
N SER A 74 -24.51 13.71 13.24
CA SER A 74 -23.84 12.57 13.86
C SER A 74 -22.31 12.62 13.69
N GLU A 75 -21.63 12.56 14.83
CA GLU A 75 -20.17 12.51 14.97
C GLU A 75 -19.70 11.12 15.43
N LYS A 76 -18.38 10.88 15.44
CA LYS A 76 -17.78 9.61 15.90
C LYS A 76 -18.13 9.31 17.37
N ASN A 77 -18.05 10.33 18.23
CA ASN A 77 -18.21 10.20 19.69
C ASN A 77 -19.64 10.45 20.15
N LYS A 78 -20.49 11.04 19.29
CA LYS A 78 -21.88 11.39 19.57
C LYS A 78 -22.75 11.00 18.37
N LYS A 79 -23.29 9.78 18.43
CA LYS A 79 -24.18 9.25 17.39
C LYS A 79 -25.55 9.90 17.49
N SER A 80 -26.08 10.33 16.35
CA SER A 80 -27.43 10.84 16.18
C SER A 80 -28.10 10.15 14.99
N TYR A 81 -29.41 10.33 14.84
CA TYR A 81 -30.25 9.54 13.92
C TYR A 81 -31.36 10.41 13.32
N PRO A 82 -31.90 10.07 12.13
CA PRO A 82 -33.03 10.79 11.55
C PRO A 82 -34.18 10.87 12.56
N GLN A 83 -34.72 12.07 12.79
CA GLN A 83 -35.78 12.31 13.77
C GLN A 83 -36.91 13.15 13.17
N VAL A 84 -38.14 12.76 13.47
CA VAL A 84 -39.35 13.52 13.14
C VAL A 84 -40.16 13.80 14.40
N LYS A 85 -41.02 14.82 14.32
CA LYS A 85 -41.95 15.21 15.37
C LYS A 85 -43.34 15.43 14.79
N ILE A 86 -44.36 14.89 15.45
CA ILE A 86 -45.75 15.28 15.19
C ILE A 86 -46.03 16.55 16.01
N CYS A 87 -46.44 17.61 15.31
CA CYS A 87 -46.79 18.90 15.88
C CYS A 87 -48.32 19.09 15.88
N ASN A 88 -48.82 19.93 16.79
CA ASN A 88 -50.26 20.21 16.99
C ASN A 88 -51.14 18.96 17.25
N TYR A 89 -50.55 17.89 17.78
CA TYR A 89 -51.24 16.68 18.24
C TYR A 89 -50.56 16.13 19.50
N VAL A 90 -51.32 15.47 20.38
CA VAL A 90 -50.80 14.67 21.50
C VAL A 90 -51.67 13.42 21.64
N GLY A 91 -51.09 12.24 21.44
CA GLY A 91 -51.79 10.95 21.51
C GLY A 91 -50.98 9.86 20.80
N PRO A 92 -51.45 8.60 20.81
CA PRO A 92 -50.81 7.54 20.03
C PRO A 92 -50.91 7.85 18.52
N ALA A 93 -49.84 7.62 17.77
CA ALA A 93 -49.82 7.74 16.32
C ALA A 93 -48.87 6.70 15.71
N LYS A 94 -49.08 6.36 14.44
CA LYS A 94 -48.22 5.44 13.66
C LYS A 94 -47.44 6.25 12.63
N VAL A 95 -46.11 6.22 12.66
CA VAL A 95 -45.26 6.85 11.64
C VAL A 95 -44.62 5.74 10.81
N ILE A 96 -44.77 5.83 9.49
CA ILE A 96 -44.06 4.97 8.54
C ILE A 96 -42.96 5.76 7.82
N VAL A 97 -41.93 5.04 7.37
CA VAL A 97 -40.87 5.56 6.49
C VAL A 97 -40.81 4.69 5.24
N GLN A 98 -40.92 5.33 4.08
CA GLN A 98 -40.78 4.70 2.76
C GLN A 98 -39.54 5.27 2.06
N LEU A 99 -38.88 4.49 1.19
CA LEU A 99 -37.83 5.00 0.30
C LEU A 99 -38.46 5.53 -0.99
N VAL A 100 -38.06 6.74 -1.39
CA VAL A 100 -38.56 7.42 -2.59
C VAL A 100 -37.43 7.99 -3.45
N THR A 101 -37.73 8.22 -4.73
CA THR A 101 -36.75 8.72 -5.71
C THR A 101 -36.30 10.15 -5.41
N ASN A 102 -35.11 10.53 -5.91
CA ASN A 102 -34.63 11.92 -5.91
C ASN A 102 -35.08 12.72 -7.16
N GLY A 103 -36.06 12.21 -7.90
CA GLY A 103 -36.54 12.82 -9.15
C GLY A 103 -37.36 14.10 -8.93
N LYS A 104 -37.61 14.80 -10.05
CA LYS A 104 -38.55 15.94 -10.14
C LYS A 104 -39.97 15.55 -9.69
N ASN A 105 -40.39 14.34 -10.05
CA ASN A 105 -41.59 13.70 -9.52
C ASN A 105 -41.13 12.66 -8.49
N ILE A 106 -41.84 12.59 -7.36
CA ILE A 106 -41.50 11.69 -6.25
C ILE A 106 -42.24 10.38 -6.44
N HIS A 107 -41.49 9.29 -6.59
CA HIS A 107 -42.02 7.95 -6.80
C HIS A 107 -41.44 6.97 -5.77
N LEU A 108 -42.05 5.79 -5.62
CA LEU A 108 -41.46 4.70 -4.83
C LEU A 108 -40.07 4.31 -5.38
N HIS A 109 -39.10 4.10 -4.48
CA HIS A 109 -37.79 3.57 -4.87
C HIS A 109 -37.75 2.04 -4.80
N ALA A 110 -36.89 1.41 -5.59
CA ALA A 110 -36.74 -0.05 -5.59
C ALA A 110 -35.91 -0.59 -4.41
N HIS A 111 -35.13 0.26 -3.73
CA HIS A 111 -34.38 -0.11 -2.52
C HIS A 111 -35.31 -0.29 -1.32
N SER A 112 -34.85 -1.07 -0.33
CA SER A 112 -35.65 -1.47 0.84
C SER A 112 -35.03 -0.94 2.13
N LEU A 113 -35.83 -0.42 3.07
CA LEU A 113 -35.34 -0.19 4.44
C LEU A 113 -35.25 -1.51 5.20
N VAL A 114 -34.12 -1.76 5.85
CA VAL A 114 -33.93 -2.94 6.71
C VAL A 114 -33.56 -2.48 8.11
N GLY A 115 -33.95 -3.24 9.15
CA GLY A 115 -33.73 -2.83 10.54
C GLY A 115 -34.80 -3.35 11.48
N LYS A 116 -34.66 -3.03 12.77
CA LYS A 116 -35.48 -3.59 13.87
C LYS A 116 -37.00 -3.38 13.72
N HIS A 117 -37.41 -2.34 13.01
CA HIS A 117 -38.80 -1.95 12.82
C HIS A 117 -39.19 -1.88 11.33
N CYS A 118 -38.47 -2.61 10.47
CA CYS A 118 -38.67 -2.60 9.03
C CYS A 118 -39.23 -3.94 8.54
N GLU A 119 -40.32 -3.86 7.79
CA GLU A 119 -41.01 -4.99 7.17
C GLU A 119 -41.27 -4.63 5.70
N ASP A 120 -40.96 -5.54 4.79
CA ASP A 120 -41.03 -5.35 3.32
C ASP A 120 -40.39 -4.05 2.81
N GLY A 121 -39.34 -3.56 3.48
CA GLY A 121 -38.66 -2.31 3.13
C GLY A 121 -39.30 -1.02 3.65
N ILE A 122 -40.33 -1.12 4.49
CA ILE A 122 -41.06 0.01 5.09
C ILE A 122 -40.78 -0.01 6.60
N CYS A 123 -40.23 1.07 7.14
CA CYS A 123 -40.09 1.20 8.59
C CYS A 123 -41.43 1.62 9.21
N THR A 124 -41.87 1.00 10.29
CA THR A 124 -43.11 1.33 11.01
C THR A 124 -42.85 1.48 12.51
N VAL A 125 -43.05 2.67 13.05
CA VAL A 125 -42.84 2.98 14.48
C VAL A 125 -44.06 3.70 15.06
N THR A 126 -44.42 3.39 16.29
CA THR A 126 -45.50 4.07 17.02
C THR A 126 -44.93 5.21 17.87
N ALA A 127 -45.49 6.41 17.73
CA ALA A 127 -45.22 7.53 18.62
C ALA A 127 -45.90 7.28 19.98
N GLY A 128 -45.17 7.51 21.07
CA GLY A 128 -45.67 7.26 22.43
C GLY A 128 -46.72 8.30 22.83
N PRO A 129 -47.72 7.98 23.67
CA PRO A 129 -48.85 8.87 23.97
C PRO A 129 -48.50 10.18 24.69
N LYS A 130 -47.23 10.38 25.06
CA LYS A 130 -46.68 11.63 25.64
C LYS A 130 -45.47 12.18 24.87
N ASP A 131 -44.87 11.40 23.97
CA ASP A 131 -43.69 11.79 23.21
C ASP A 131 -43.99 11.70 21.72
N MET A 132 -44.13 12.88 21.10
CA MET A 132 -44.44 13.01 19.68
C MET A 132 -43.19 13.00 18.81
N VAL A 133 -41.99 12.85 19.39
CA VAL A 133 -40.72 12.70 18.66
C VAL A 133 -40.46 11.22 18.39
N VAL A 134 -40.09 10.90 17.15
CA VAL A 134 -39.74 9.54 16.71
C VAL A 134 -38.38 9.59 16.04
N GLY A 135 -37.41 8.88 16.62
CA GLY A 135 -36.05 8.73 16.09
C GLY A 135 -35.83 7.35 15.47
N PHE A 136 -35.25 7.30 14.27
CA PHE A 136 -35.09 6.09 13.48
C PHE A 136 -33.65 5.55 13.53
N ALA A 137 -33.26 5.03 14.69
CA ALA A 137 -32.00 4.30 14.83
C ALA A 137 -32.04 2.97 14.07
N ASN A 138 -30.86 2.50 13.60
CA ASN A 138 -30.67 1.20 12.97
C ASN A 138 -31.46 0.96 11.65
N LEU A 139 -31.71 2.02 10.87
CA LEU A 139 -32.13 1.91 9.47
C LEU A 139 -30.94 1.56 8.56
N GLY A 140 -30.99 0.44 7.86
CA GLY A 140 -30.14 0.13 6.70
C GLY A 140 -30.88 0.38 5.38
N ILE A 141 -30.12 0.58 4.29
CA ILE A 141 -30.68 0.71 2.93
C ILE A 141 -30.15 -0.47 2.09
N LEU A 142 -31.07 -1.35 1.71
CA LEU A 142 -30.82 -2.54 0.92
C LEU A 142 -30.79 -2.19 -0.57
N HIS A 143 -29.63 -2.33 -1.19
CA HIS A 143 -29.39 -2.09 -2.60
C HIS A 143 -29.96 -3.24 -3.44
N VAL A 144 -30.83 -2.93 -4.40
CA VAL A 144 -31.37 -3.92 -5.35
C VAL A 144 -30.37 -4.11 -6.50
N THR A 145 -30.25 -5.31 -7.06
CA THR A 145 -29.42 -5.50 -8.25
C THR A 145 -30.13 -4.95 -9.49
N LYS A 146 -29.37 -4.43 -10.48
CA LYS A 146 -29.95 -3.85 -11.71
C LYS A 146 -30.89 -4.80 -12.48
N LYS A 147 -30.69 -6.12 -12.37
CA LYS A 147 -31.57 -7.14 -12.96
C LYS A 147 -32.94 -7.25 -12.25
N LYS A 148 -32.99 -6.96 -10.94
CA LYS A 148 -34.18 -7.15 -10.07
C LYS A 148 -34.97 -5.86 -9.79
N VAL A 149 -34.60 -4.73 -10.40
CA VAL A 149 -35.27 -3.43 -10.16
C VAL A 149 -36.77 -3.51 -10.48
N PHE A 150 -37.13 -4.07 -11.65
CA PHE A 150 -38.52 -4.13 -12.10
C PHE A 150 -39.41 -4.97 -11.18
N GLU A 151 -39.04 -6.24 -10.94
CA GLU A 151 -39.79 -7.15 -10.06
C GLU A 151 -39.95 -6.60 -8.64
N THR A 152 -38.89 -5.97 -8.10
CA THR A 152 -38.92 -5.37 -6.76
C THR A 152 -39.82 -4.13 -6.73
N LEU A 153 -39.79 -3.29 -7.77
CA LEU A 153 -40.63 -2.09 -7.86
C LEU A 153 -42.12 -2.45 -8.04
N GLU A 154 -42.44 -3.42 -8.90
CA GLU A 154 -43.80 -3.92 -9.10
C GLU A 154 -44.40 -4.49 -7.80
N ALA A 155 -43.62 -5.28 -7.04
CA ALA A 155 -44.00 -5.75 -5.71
C ALA A 155 -44.23 -4.60 -4.72
N ARG A 156 -43.30 -3.64 -4.61
CA ARG A 156 -43.40 -2.48 -3.72
C ARG A 156 -44.63 -1.62 -3.99
N MET A 157 -44.93 -1.37 -5.25
CA MET A 157 -46.13 -0.64 -5.67
C MET A 157 -47.41 -1.40 -5.30
N THR A 158 -47.41 -2.73 -5.48
CA THR A 158 -48.52 -3.62 -5.13
C THR A 158 -48.82 -3.58 -3.63
N GLU A 159 -47.80 -3.77 -2.78
CA GLU A 159 -47.93 -3.67 -1.32
C GLU A 159 -48.41 -2.28 -0.86
N ALA A 160 -47.88 -1.20 -1.46
CA ALA A 160 -48.29 0.16 -1.12
C ALA A 160 -49.76 0.44 -1.48
N CYS A 161 -50.28 -0.18 -2.54
CA CYS A 161 -51.70 -0.11 -2.91
C CYS A 161 -52.59 -0.93 -1.96
N ILE A 162 -52.17 -2.15 -1.60
CA ILE A 162 -52.89 -3.02 -0.62
C ILE A 162 -52.96 -2.32 0.75
N ARG A 163 -51.83 -1.81 1.25
CA ARG A 163 -51.70 -1.16 2.56
C ARG A 163 -52.18 0.31 2.58
N GLY A 164 -52.54 0.88 1.42
CA GLY A 164 -53.00 2.27 1.27
C GLY A 164 -51.93 3.33 1.58
N TYR A 165 -50.65 2.98 1.48
CA TYR A 165 -49.51 3.83 1.83
C TYR A 165 -49.08 4.72 0.65
N ASN A 166 -49.80 5.82 0.47
CA ASN A 166 -49.52 6.87 -0.53
C ASN A 166 -49.58 6.44 -2.03
N PRO A 167 -50.41 5.48 -2.48
CA PRO A 167 -50.34 4.96 -3.86
C PRO A 167 -50.65 6.01 -4.93
N GLY A 168 -51.59 6.93 -4.66
CA GLY A 168 -51.91 8.06 -5.55
C GLY A 168 -50.77 9.07 -5.75
N LEU A 169 -49.76 9.08 -4.87
CA LEU A 169 -48.60 9.96 -4.97
C LEU A 169 -47.36 9.22 -5.50
N LEU A 170 -47.16 7.97 -5.07
CA LEU A 170 -45.92 7.22 -5.34
C LEU A 170 -45.99 6.20 -6.48
N VAL A 171 -47.21 5.85 -6.93
CA VAL A 171 -47.44 4.84 -7.97
C VAL A 171 -48.07 5.49 -9.21
N HIS A 172 -49.33 5.92 -9.10
CA HIS A 172 -50.08 6.54 -10.21
C HIS A 172 -51.27 7.36 -9.66
N PRO A 173 -51.55 8.57 -10.18
CA PRO A 173 -52.61 9.45 -9.63
C PRO A 173 -54.00 8.81 -9.59
N ASP A 174 -54.37 8.01 -10.61
CA ASP A 174 -55.65 7.28 -10.64
C ASP A 174 -55.87 6.37 -9.41
N LEU A 175 -54.80 5.94 -8.72
CA LEU A 175 -54.87 5.06 -7.55
C LEU A 175 -55.06 5.84 -6.23
N ALA A 176 -55.29 7.15 -6.26
CA ALA A 176 -55.43 8.01 -5.07
C ALA A 176 -56.66 7.69 -4.18
N TYR A 177 -57.63 6.91 -4.67
CA TYR A 177 -58.74 6.41 -3.86
C TYR A 177 -58.35 5.24 -2.94
N LEU A 178 -57.22 4.57 -3.20
CA LEU A 178 -56.70 3.47 -2.39
C LEU A 178 -56.01 3.99 -1.13
N GLN A 179 -56.77 4.57 -0.20
CA GLN A 179 -56.27 5.02 1.09
C GLN A 179 -56.32 3.89 2.13
N ALA A 180 -55.62 4.08 3.25
CA ALA A 180 -55.53 3.10 4.33
C ALA A 180 -56.84 3.03 5.13
N GLU A 181 -57.56 1.91 5.00
CA GLU A 181 -58.77 1.60 5.75
C GLU A 181 -58.46 0.64 6.92
N GLY A 182 -59.29 0.66 7.97
CA GLY A 182 -59.04 -0.09 9.22
C GLY A 182 -59.30 -1.61 9.15
N GLY A 183 -59.20 -2.21 7.97
CA GLY A 183 -59.43 -3.65 7.73
C GLY A 183 -58.32 -4.25 6.86
N GLY A 184 -57.97 -5.51 7.13
CA GLY A 184 -56.84 -6.19 6.49
C GLY A 184 -57.06 -6.54 5.00
N ASP A 185 -55.95 -6.65 4.29
CA ASP A 185 -55.77 -7.23 2.95
C ASP A 185 -56.85 -6.90 1.91
N ARG A 186 -56.87 -5.63 1.49
CA ARG A 186 -57.57 -5.20 0.28
C ARG A 186 -57.05 -5.98 -0.93
N GLN A 187 -57.90 -6.80 -1.53
CA GLN A 187 -57.59 -7.50 -2.78
C GLN A 187 -57.60 -6.52 -3.96
N LEU A 188 -56.51 -6.47 -4.73
CA LEU A 188 -56.41 -5.64 -5.94
C LEU A 188 -57.09 -6.32 -7.14
N GLY A 189 -57.87 -5.54 -7.88
CA GLY A 189 -58.47 -5.91 -9.15
C GLY A 189 -57.48 -5.80 -10.31
N ASP A 190 -57.77 -6.46 -11.43
CA ASP A 190 -56.79 -6.60 -12.53
C ASP A 190 -56.48 -5.28 -13.24
N ARG A 191 -57.41 -4.32 -13.23
CA ARG A 191 -57.15 -2.93 -13.69
C ARG A 191 -56.09 -2.22 -12.82
N GLU A 192 -56.09 -2.47 -11.52
CA GLU A 192 -55.15 -1.84 -10.58
C GLU A 192 -53.76 -2.46 -10.75
N LYS A 193 -53.70 -3.80 -10.88
CA LYS A 193 -52.46 -4.54 -11.19
C LYS A 193 -51.82 -4.06 -12.50
N GLU A 194 -52.61 -3.86 -13.55
CA GLU A 194 -52.09 -3.38 -14.83
C GLU A 194 -51.58 -1.92 -14.73
N LEU A 195 -52.28 -1.04 -13.99
CA LEU A 195 -51.77 0.32 -13.73
C LEU A 195 -50.46 0.31 -12.94
N ILE A 196 -50.33 -0.55 -11.93
CA ILE A 196 -49.09 -0.78 -11.17
C ILE A 196 -47.97 -1.27 -12.11
N ARG A 197 -48.25 -2.27 -12.95
CA ARG A 197 -47.30 -2.85 -13.91
C ARG A 197 -46.77 -1.84 -14.91
N GLN A 198 -47.65 -1.02 -15.48
CA GLN A 198 -47.27 0.06 -16.41
C GLN A 198 -46.46 1.17 -15.72
N ALA A 199 -46.83 1.55 -14.48
CA ALA A 199 -46.05 2.49 -13.69
C ALA A 199 -44.64 1.96 -13.38
N ALA A 200 -44.52 0.69 -12.96
CA ALA A 200 -43.25 0.03 -12.70
C ALA A 200 -42.37 -0.06 -13.97
N LEU A 201 -42.96 -0.40 -15.13
CA LEU A 201 -42.24 -0.46 -16.42
C LEU A 201 -41.67 0.89 -16.85
N GLN A 202 -42.38 2.00 -16.60
CA GLN A 202 -41.87 3.32 -16.91
C GLN A 202 -40.82 3.78 -15.89
N GLN A 203 -41.15 3.76 -14.60
CA GLN A 203 -40.30 4.30 -13.54
C GLN A 203 -38.99 3.53 -13.37
N THR A 204 -38.94 2.24 -13.72
CA THR A 204 -37.69 1.44 -13.75
C THR A 204 -36.62 2.05 -14.68
N LYS A 205 -37.02 2.72 -15.76
CA LYS A 205 -36.07 3.33 -16.74
C LYS A 205 -35.42 4.62 -16.20
N GLU A 206 -36.10 5.29 -15.27
CA GLU A 206 -35.72 6.58 -14.68
C GLU A 206 -35.12 6.41 -13.26
N MET A 207 -34.95 5.15 -12.81
CA MET A 207 -34.53 4.80 -11.46
C MET A 207 -33.02 4.94 -11.25
N ASP A 208 -32.59 5.99 -10.55
CA ASP A 208 -31.21 6.13 -10.07
C ASP A 208 -31.00 5.33 -8.77
N LEU A 209 -30.20 4.28 -8.84
CA LEU A 209 -29.87 3.43 -7.68
C LEU A 209 -28.80 4.06 -6.76
N SER A 210 -28.14 5.14 -7.18
CA SER A 210 -27.10 5.82 -6.39
C SER A 210 -27.63 6.80 -5.34
N VAL A 211 -28.92 7.16 -5.40
CA VAL A 211 -29.53 8.17 -4.52
C VAL A 211 -30.97 7.84 -4.14
N VAL A 212 -31.33 8.07 -2.88
CA VAL A 212 -32.69 7.87 -2.33
C VAL A 212 -33.08 9.04 -1.42
N ARG A 213 -34.37 9.17 -1.12
CA ARG A 213 -34.89 10.02 -0.02
C ARG A 213 -35.77 9.18 0.91
N LEU A 214 -35.84 9.57 2.18
CA LEU A 214 -36.82 9.04 3.13
C LEU A 214 -38.11 9.85 3.01
N MET A 215 -39.26 9.18 2.95
CA MET A 215 -40.57 9.80 3.05
C MET A 215 -41.25 9.35 4.34
N PHE A 216 -41.45 10.29 5.25
CA PHE A 216 -42.13 10.07 6.53
C PHE A 216 -43.62 10.37 6.37
N THR A 217 -44.48 9.42 6.73
CA THR A 217 -45.94 9.62 6.76
C THR A 217 -46.48 9.24 8.13
N ALA A 218 -47.20 10.15 8.78
CA ALA A 218 -47.86 9.89 10.06
C ALA A 218 -49.35 9.59 9.87
N PHE A 219 -49.87 8.66 10.66
CA PHE A 219 -51.27 8.27 10.70
C PHE A 219 -51.78 8.40 12.14
N LEU A 220 -52.84 9.19 12.32
CA LEU A 220 -53.54 9.34 13.58
C LEU A 220 -54.69 8.31 13.71
N PRO A 221 -55.09 7.94 14.94
CA PRO A 221 -56.23 7.05 15.15
C PRO A 221 -57.55 7.70 14.71
N ASP A 222 -58.45 6.87 14.18
CA ASP A 222 -59.85 7.19 13.95
C ASP A 222 -60.74 6.81 15.16
N SER A 223 -62.06 6.90 14.99
CA SER A 223 -63.06 6.57 16.02
C SER A 223 -63.11 5.09 16.43
N THR A 224 -62.46 4.19 15.68
CA THR A 224 -62.28 2.77 16.04
C THR A 224 -60.96 2.50 16.77
N GLY A 225 -60.07 3.50 16.81
CA GLY A 225 -58.68 3.35 17.27
C GLY A 225 -57.69 2.91 16.17
N SER A 226 -58.16 2.75 14.92
CA SER A 226 -57.34 2.33 13.78
C SER A 226 -56.55 3.51 13.22
N PHE A 227 -55.27 3.30 12.87
CA PHE A 227 -54.37 4.35 12.36
C PHE A 227 -54.60 4.64 10.87
N THR A 228 -55.74 5.24 10.53
CA THR A 228 -56.18 5.52 9.14
C THR A 228 -56.01 7.00 8.75
N ARG A 229 -56.03 7.94 9.72
CA ARG A 229 -56.04 9.39 9.44
C ARG A 229 -54.65 9.90 9.08
N ARG A 230 -54.30 9.80 7.80
CA ARG A 230 -53.04 10.27 7.21
C ARG A 230 -52.82 11.78 7.41
N LEU A 231 -51.63 12.18 7.86
CA LEU A 231 -51.11 13.55 7.81
C LEU A 231 -50.28 13.76 6.53
N GLU A 232 -50.02 15.01 6.16
CA GLU A 232 -49.26 15.27 4.93
C GLU A 232 -47.79 14.82 5.06
N PRO A 233 -47.24 14.09 4.06
CA PRO A 233 -45.94 13.44 4.21
C PRO A 233 -44.80 14.44 4.08
N VAL A 234 -43.69 14.17 4.76
CA VAL A 234 -42.48 14.99 4.67
C VAL A 234 -41.35 14.15 4.10
N VAL A 235 -40.66 14.68 3.09
CA VAL A 235 -39.55 14.02 2.41
C VAL A 235 -38.23 14.62 2.91
N SER A 236 -37.25 13.76 3.17
CA SER A 236 -35.92 14.15 3.63
C SER A 236 -35.04 14.73 2.53
N ASP A 237 -33.88 15.22 2.93
CA ASP A 237 -32.75 15.42 2.02
C ASP A 237 -32.37 14.12 1.30
N ALA A 238 -31.64 14.27 0.19
CA ALA A 238 -31.07 13.16 -0.58
C ALA A 238 -29.97 12.43 0.20
N ILE A 239 -30.04 11.10 0.22
CA ILE A 239 -29.02 10.19 0.73
C ILE A 239 -28.35 9.53 -0.47
N TYR A 240 -27.05 9.73 -0.62
CA TYR A 240 -26.26 9.17 -1.71
C TYR A 240 -25.40 7.99 -1.23
N ASP A 241 -25.28 6.95 -2.05
CA ASP A 241 -24.43 5.79 -1.75
C ASP A 241 -22.94 6.13 -1.88
N SER A 242 -22.19 6.02 -0.77
CA SER A 242 -20.73 6.18 -0.77
C SER A 242 -19.97 5.16 -1.62
N LYS A 243 -20.61 4.08 -2.09
CA LYS A 243 -20.05 3.17 -3.11
C LYS A 243 -20.29 3.61 -4.56
N ALA A 244 -21.20 4.55 -4.82
CA ALA A 244 -21.43 5.07 -6.16
C ALA A 244 -20.28 6.01 -6.60
N PRO A 245 -19.72 5.87 -7.82
CA PRO A 245 -18.52 6.63 -8.24
C PRO A 245 -18.70 8.17 -8.28
N ASN A 246 -19.93 8.62 -8.47
CA ASN A 246 -20.36 10.02 -8.49
C ASN A 246 -20.66 10.58 -7.08
N ALA A 247 -20.73 9.74 -6.05
CA ALA A 247 -21.08 10.13 -4.69
C ALA A 247 -20.13 9.60 -3.60
N SER A 248 -18.95 9.10 -4.01
CA SER A 248 -17.85 8.80 -3.09
C SER A 248 -17.51 10.01 -2.23
N ASN A 249 -17.16 9.77 -0.96
CA ASN A 249 -16.55 10.82 -0.15
C ASN A 249 -15.17 11.14 -0.74
N LEU A 250 -14.90 12.42 -1.00
CA LEU A 250 -13.59 12.86 -1.46
C LEU A 250 -12.62 12.90 -0.28
N LYS A 251 -11.41 12.36 -0.46
CA LYS A 251 -10.38 12.37 0.58
C LYS A 251 -8.99 12.39 -0.02
N ILE A 252 -8.15 13.32 0.46
CA ILE A 252 -6.70 13.28 0.22
C ILE A 252 -6.09 12.35 1.27
N VAL A 253 -5.56 11.20 0.82
CA VAL A 253 -4.89 10.23 1.70
C VAL A 253 -3.50 10.76 2.04
N ARG A 254 -2.65 10.95 1.03
CA ARG A 254 -1.26 11.41 1.13
C ARG A 254 -0.91 12.27 -0.08
N MET A 255 0.02 13.21 0.11
CA MET A 255 0.71 13.95 -0.96
C MET A 255 2.21 13.70 -0.78
N ASP A 256 2.99 13.65 -1.86
CA ASP A 256 4.46 13.56 -1.79
C ASP A 256 5.10 14.88 -1.31
N ARG A 257 4.49 16.02 -1.69
CA ARG A 257 4.92 17.37 -1.34
C ARG A 257 3.79 18.15 -0.67
N THR A 258 4.07 18.72 0.49
CA THR A 258 3.18 19.64 1.23
C THR A 258 3.72 21.08 1.26
N ALA A 259 4.70 21.39 0.42
CA ALA A 259 5.25 22.72 0.24
C ALA A 259 5.73 22.91 -1.22
N GLY A 260 5.79 24.15 -1.68
CA GLY A 260 6.21 24.47 -3.05
C GLY A 260 6.48 25.95 -3.32
N CYS A 261 7.10 26.26 -4.46
CA CYS A 261 7.46 27.63 -4.83
C CYS A 261 6.22 28.48 -5.21
N VAL A 262 6.19 29.74 -4.77
CA VAL A 262 5.16 30.73 -5.15
C VAL A 262 4.97 30.93 -6.65
N THR A 263 5.95 30.56 -7.49
CA THR A 263 5.84 30.59 -8.95
C THR A 263 4.81 29.59 -9.48
N GLY A 264 4.51 28.52 -8.73
CA GLY A 264 3.78 27.35 -9.22
C GLY A 264 4.60 26.51 -10.22
N GLY A 265 3.95 25.51 -10.81
CA GLY A 265 4.50 24.66 -11.87
C GLY A 265 5.24 23.41 -11.40
N GLU A 266 5.35 23.18 -10.09
CA GLU A 266 6.01 22.01 -9.51
C GLU A 266 5.07 20.79 -9.52
N GLU A 267 5.58 19.62 -9.90
CA GLU A 267 4.79 18.38 -9.96
C GLU A 267 4.61 17.75 -8.57
N ILE A 268 3.37 17.33 -8.28
CA ILE A 268 2.92 16.70 -7.04
C ILE A 268 2.16 15.41 -7.36
N TYR A 269 2.43 14.37 -6.58
CA TYR A 269 1.76 13.08 -6.60
C TYR A 269 0.79 12.99 -5.41
N LEU A 270 -0.51 13.08 -5.70
CA LEU A 270 -1.58 13.04 -4.69
C LEU A 270 -2.31 11.70 -4.73
N LEU A 271 -2.30 10.98 -3.61
CA LEU A 271 -3.08 9.75 -3.40
C LEU A 271 -4.43 10.09 -2.76
N CYS A 272 -5.50 9.51 -3.30
CA CYS A 272 -6.88 9.85 -2.92
C CYS A 272 -7.81 8.62 -2.88
N ASP A 273 -8.92 8.76 -2.17
CA ASP A 273 -10.06 7.85 -2.31
C ASP A 273 -10.70 8.01 -3.71
N LYS A 274 -11.53 7.05 -4.11
CA LYS A 274 -11.97 6.86 -5.52
C LYS A 274 -12.59 8.11 -6.16
N VAL A 275 -11.94 8.65 -7.20
CA VAL A 275 -12.39 9.81 -8.00
C VAL A 275 -12.72 9.46 -9.46
N GLN A 276 -13.51 10.31 -10.13
CA GLN A 276 -13.76 10.25 -11.57
C GLN A 276 -12.86 11.26 -12.30
N LYS A 277 -12.06 10.80 -13.26
CA LYS A 277 -11.01 11.60 -13.92
C LYS A 277 -11.49 12.89 -14.59
N ASP A 278 -12.70 12.88 -15.13
CA ASP A 278 -13.25 14.01 -15.89
C ASP A 278 -13.94 15.02 -14.93
N ASP A 279 -14.45 14.53 -13.80
CA ASP A 279 -15.26 15.25 -12.79
C ASP A 279 -14.46 15.60 -11.51
N ILE A 280 -13.13 15.72 -11.60
CA ILE A 280 -12.26 16.07 -10.46
C ILE A 280 -11.39 17.29 -10.76
N GLN A 281 -11.15 18.10 -9.72
CA GLN A 281 -10.28 19.28 -9.71
C GLN A 281 -9.61 19.38 -8.33
N ILE A 282 -8.39 19.92 -8.27
CA ILE A 282 -7.64 20.12 -7.02
C ILE A 282 -7.62 21.62 -6.74
N ARG A 283 -8.21 22.04 -5.62
CA ARG A 283 -8.37 23.45 -5.23
C ARG A 283 -7.37 23.80 -4.13
N PHE A 284 -6.50 24.76 -4.42
CA PHE A 284 -5.69 25.49 -3.45
C PHE A 284 -6.49 26.73 -3.03
N TYR A 285 -6.52 27.07 -1.74
CA TYR A 285 -7.20 28.29 -1.27
C TYR A 285 -6.64 28.84 0.05
N GLU A 286 -6.85 30.13 0.27
CA GLU A 286 -6.51 30.85 1.51
C GLU A 286 -7.68 31.78 1.88
N GLU A 287 -8.02 31.86 3.16
CA GLU A 287 -9.07 32.73 3.69
C GLU A 287 -8.43 34.00 4.26
N GLU A 288 -8.75 35.17 3.71
CA GLU A 288 -8.19 36.46 4.12
C GLU A 288 -9.00 37.09 5.26
N GLU A 289 -8.35 37.86 6.14
CA GLU A 289 -8.99 38.59 7.26
C GLU A 289 -10.11 39.56 6.82
N ASN A 290 -10.17 39.90 5.53
CA ASN A 290 -11.18 40.75 4.91
C ASN A 290 -12.44 39.98 4.44
N GLY A 291 -12.50 38.65 4.62
CA GLY A 291 -13.59 37.79 4.16
C GLY A 291 -13.51 37.38 2.68
N GLY A 292 -12.47 37.80 1.97
CA GLY A 292 -12.10 37.28 0.67
C GLY A 292 -11.45 35.91 0.75
N VAL A 293 -11.57 35.12 -0.32
CA VAL A 293 -10.91 33.82 -0.44
C VAL A 293 -10.10 33.82 -1.73
N TRP A 294 -8.78 33.66 -1.62
CA TRP A 294 -7.96 33.33 -2.79
C TRP A 294 -8.22 31.88 -3.18
N GLU A 295 -8.38 31.58 -4.46
CA GLU A 295 -8.34 30.21 -4.97
C GLU A 295 -7.47 30.06 -6.22
N GLY A 296 -6.83 28.90 -6.34
CA GLY A 296 -6.07 28.45 -7.50
C GLY A 296 -6.30 26.96 -7.73
N PHE A 297 -6.11 26.50 -8.97
CA PHE A 297 -6.36 25.10 -9.33
C PHE A 297 -5.08 24.40 -9.75
N GLY A 298 -4.88 23.18 -9.25
CA GLY A 298 -3.81 22.30 -9.72
C GLY A 298 -4.03 21.95 -11.20
N ASP A 299 -2.98 22.09 -12.01
CA ASP A 299 -3.03 21.86 -13.45
C ASP A 299 -2.73 20.39 -13.76
N PHE A 300 -3.69 19.71 -14.39
CA PHE A 300 -3.60 18.31 -14.83
C PHE A 300 -4.67 17.96 -15.85
N SER A 301 -4.41 16.95 -16.67
CA SER A 301 -5.34 16.37 -17.64
C SER A 301 -6.02 15.10 -17.09
N PRO A 302 -7.18 14.67 -17.63
CA PRO A 302 -7.83 13.42 -17.22
C PRO A 302 -6.99 12.15 -17.46
N THR A 303 -5.90 12.23 -18.21
CA THR A 303 -4.86 11.20 -18.35
C THR A 303 -4.07 10.96 -17.08
N ASP A 304 -3.90 12.01 -16.26
CA ASP A 304 -2.94 12.06 -15.16
C ASP A 304 -3.57 11.57 -13.84
N VAL A 305 -4.88 11.25 -13.89
CA VAL A 305 -5.67 10.61 -12.84
C VAL A 305 -5.49 9.09 -12.93
N HIS A 306 -4.35 8.60 -12.45
CA HIS A 306 -3.99 7.19 -12.51
C HIS A 306 -4.97 6.28 -11.72
N ARG A 307 -5.66 5.42 -12.47
CA ARG A 307 -6.56 4.35 -11.99
C ARG A 307 -7.61 4.77 -10.95
N GLN A 308 -8.07 6.03 -10.97
CA GLN A 308 -9.08 6.59 -10.02
C GLN A 308 -8.61 6.78 -8.56
N PHE A 309 -7.33 6.54 -8.23
CA PHE A 309 -6.82 6.61 -6.84
C PHE A 309 -5.57 7.49 -6.66
N ALA A 310 -4.98 7.97 -7.75
CA ALA A 310 -3.91 8.95 -7.72
C ALA A 310 -4.14 10.03 -8.77
N ILE A 311 -3.63 11.24 -8.51
CA ILE A 311 -3.59 12.36 -9.45
C ILE A 311 -2.17 12.92 -9.44
N VAL A 312 -1.54 12.98 -10.60
CA VAL A 312 -0.31 13.77 -10.82
C VAL A 312 -0.74 15.14 -11.34
N PHE A 313 -0.27 16.22 -10.72
CA PHE A 313 -0.65 17.59 -11.10
C PHE A 313 0.45 18.60 -10.82
N LYS A 314 0.32 19.81 -11.39
CA LYS A 314 1.25 20.93 -11.18
C LYS A 314 0.65 21.99 -10.26
N THR A 315 1.44 22.49 -9.32
CA THR A 315 1.01 23.53 -8.36
C THR A 315 0.53 24.79 -9.08
N PRO A 316 -0.60 25.40 -8.67
CA PRO A 316 -0.95 26.73 -9.15
C PRO A 316 0.11 27.75 -8.73
N LYS A 317 0.17 28.85 -9.46
CA LYS A 317 0.92 30.04 -9.07
C LYS A 317 0.22 30.74 -7.89
N TYR A 318 0.98 31.15 -6.87
CA TYR A 318 0.44 31.84 -5.70
C TYR A 318 0.02 33.29 -6.01
N LYS A 319 -0.84 33.87 -5.16
CA LYS A 319 -1.45 35.21 -5.33
C LYS A 319 -0.41 36.32 -5.57
N ASP A 320 0.69 36.32 -4.80
CA ASP A 320 1.86 37.17 -5.04
C ASP A 320 3.14 36.33 -5.07
N VAL A 321 3.99 36.59 -6.06
CA VAL A 321 5.28 35.91 -6.26
C VAL A 321 6.39 36.53 -5.41
N ASN A 322 6.14 37.72 -4.82
CA ASN A 322 7.16 38.56 -4.19
C ASN A 322 7.07 38.57 -2.66
N ILE A 323 6.44 37.56 -2.06
CA ILE A 323 6.41 37.41 -0.59
C ILE A 323 7.82 37.23 -0.02
N THR A 324 8.01 37.63 1.24
CA THR A 324 9.31 37.55 1.95
C THR A 324 9.32 36.51 3.08
N LYS A 325 8.16 35.95 3.40
CA LYS A 325 7.94 34.84 4.33
C LYS A 325 7.08 33.78 3.64
N PRO A 326 7.17 32.50 4.00
CA PRO A 326 6.24 31.50 3.50
C PRO A 326 4.77 31.81 3.85
N ALA A 327 3.84 31.42 2.97
CA ALA A 327 2.40 31.55 3.16
C ALA A 327 1.75 30.16 3.26
N SER A 328 0.79 29.99 4.18
CA SER A 328 0.16 28.69 4.46
C SER A 328 -1.25 28.65 3.92
N VAL A 329 -1.47 27.83 2.90
CA VAL A 329 -2.75 27.67 2.21
C VAL A 329 -3.33 26.28 2.46
N PHE A 330 -4.56 26.03 2.02
CA PHE A 330 -5.21 24.73 2.09
C PHE A 330 -5.39 24.11 0.71
N VAL A 331 -5.28 22.79 0.62
CA VAL A 331 -5.49 21.98 -0.59
C VAL A 331 -6.61 21.00 -0.33
N GLN A 332 -7.59 20.97 -1.21
CA GLN A 332 -8.71 20.02 -1.17
C GLN A 332 -9.05 19.49 -2.56
N LEU A 333 -9.53 18.26 -2.62
CA LEU A 333 -10.23 17.76 -3.80
C LEU A 333 -11.59 18.47 -3.87
N ARG A 334 -12.03 18.82 -5.07
CA ARG A 334 -13.40 19.29 -5.34
C ARG A 334 -13.96 18.54 -6.55
N ARG A 335 -15.18 18.02 -6.50
CA ARG A 335 -15.88 17.47 -7.69
C ARG A 335 -16.33 18.65 -8.59
N LYS A 336 -16.54 18.47 -9.90
CA LYS A 336 -17.01 19.57 -10.77
C LYS A 336 -18.53 19.65 -10.86
N SER A 337 -19.21 18.50 -10.80
CA SER A 337 -20.66 18.36 -10.98
C SER A 337 -21.51 18.87 -9.80
N ASP A 338 -21.10 18.58 -8.56
CA ASP A 338 -21.86 18.92 -7.34
C ASP A 338 -21.09 19.84 -6.37
N LEU A 339 -19.86 20.22 -6.72
CA LEU A 339 -18.93 21.03 -5.92
C LEU A 339 -18.56 20.44 -4.54
N GLU A 340 -18.84 19.15 -4.29
CA GLU A 340 -18.42 18.44 -3.07
C GLU A 340 -16.91 18.55 -2.86
N THR A 341 -16.46 18.68 -1.60
CA THR A 341 -15.03 18.84 -1.25
C THR A 341 -14.53 17.78 -0.30
N SER A 342 -13.22 17.47 -0.34
CA SER A 342 -12.56 16.73 0.74
C SER A 342 -12.34 17.58 1.98
N GLU A 343 -12.01 16.94 3.11
CA GLU A 343 -11.29 17.62 4.20
C GLU A 343 -10.02 18.31 3.63
N PRO A 344 -9.70 19.56 4.06
CA PRO A 344 -8.54 20.28 3.56
C PRO A 344 -7.23 19.79 4.21
N LYS A 345 -6.16 19.77 3.42
CA LYS A 345 -4.77 19.53 3.85
C LYS A 345 -3.98 20.85 3.81
N PRO A 346 -3.11 21.15 4.79
CA PRO A 346 -2.25 22.33 4.72
C PRO A 346 -1.17 22.17 3.64
N PHE A 347 -0.81 23.28 2.99
CA PHE A 347 0.26 23.37 2.01
C PHE A 347 1.02 24.71 2.16
N LEU A 348 2.35 24.68 2.10
CA LEU A 348 3.20 25.85 2.36
C LEU A 348 3.86 26.40 1.09
N TYR A 349 3.45 27.59 0.66
CA TYR A 349 4.15 28.31 -0.42
C TYR A 349 5.40 29.03 0.11
N TYR A 350 6.58 28.72 -0.43
CA TYR A 350 7.84 29.40 -0.11
C TYR A 350 8.26 30.42 -1.20
N PRO A 351 8.93 31.53 -0.81
CA PRO A 351 9.36 32.55 -1.76
C PRO A 351 10.44 32.07 -2.74
N GLU A 352 10.44 32.64 -3.94
CA GLU A 352 11.41 32.33 -5.00
C GLU A 352 12.82 32.80 -4.60
N ILE A 353 13.74 31.86 -4.36
CA ILE A 353 15.14 32.15 -3.99
C ILE A 353 15.89 32.65 -5.24
N LYS A 354 15.77 33.96 -5.50
CA LYS A 354 16.49 34.64 -6.57
C LYS A 354 17.96 34.81 -6.21
N ASP A 355 18.79 33.85 -6.62
CA ASP A 355 20.25 33.91 -6.53
C ASP A 355 20.78 35.10 -7.37
N LYS A 356 21.06 36.21 -6.69
CA LYS A 356 21.61 37.42 -7.29
C LYS A 356 23.10 37.27 -7.61
N GLU A 357 23.80 36.32 -7.01
CA GLU A 357 25.25 36.14 -7.14
C GLU A 357 25.58 35.42 -8.45
N GLU A 358 24.86 34.36 -8.81
CA GLU A 358 25.09 33.67 -10.08
C GLU A 358 24.72 34.54 -11.30
N VAL A 359 23.67 35.36 -11.18
CA VAL A 359 23.28 36.35 -12.21
C VAL A 359 24.34 37.45 -12.37
N GLN A 360 25.00 37.86 -11.28
CA GLN A 360 26.13 38.79 -11.34
C GLN A 360 27.39 38.13 -11.93
N ARG A 361 27.71 36.87 -11.57
CA ARG A 361 28.77 36.07 -12.22
C ARG A 361 28.58 35.99 -13.74
N LYS A 362 27.36 35.69 -14.21
CA LYS A 362 27.03 35.62 -15.64
C LYS A 362 27.17 36.98 -16.35
N ARG A 363 27.05 38.10 -15.64
CA ARG A 363 27.31 39.47 -16.14
C ARG A 363 28.78 39.92 -16.03
N GLN A 364 29.64 39.20 -15.31
CA GLN A 364 31.05 39.59 -15.07
C GLN A 364 32.09 38.90 -15.97
N LYS A 365 31.69 38.06 -16.93
CA LYS A 365 32.63 37.53 -17.94
C LYS A 365 33.08 38.63 -18.91
N LEU A 366 34.21 39.26 -18.58
CA LEU A 366 34.96 40.14 -19.47
C LEU A 366 35.46 39.40 -20.73
N MET A 367 35.60 40.16 -21.82
CA MET A 367 36.05 39.67 -23.13
C MET A 367 37.53 39.24 -23.09
N PRO A 368 37.96 38.27 -23.93
CA PRO A 368 39.37 37.90 -24.03
C PRO A 368 40.21 39.01 -24.68
N ASN A 369 41.40 39.28 -24.13
CA ASN A 369 42.40 40.09 -24.81
C ASN A 369 42.96 39.34 -26.02
N PHE A 370 42.74 39.87 -27.22
CA PHE A 370 43.56 39.55 -28.38
C PHE A 370 44.78 40.48 -28.42
N SER A 371 45.96 39.91 -28.34
CA SER A 371 47.21 40.57 -28.71
C SER A 371 47.65 40.08 -30.09
N ASP A 372 47.57 40.93 -31.12
CA ASP A 372 48.44 40.76 -32.28
C ASP A 372 48.69 42.08 -33.03
N SER A 373 49.63 42.05 -33.97
CA SER A 373 50.30 43.22 -34.55
C SER A 373 49.70 43.72 -35.88
N PHE A 374 50.24 44.86 -36.35
CA PHE A 374 50.09 45.49 -37.69
C PHE A 374 48.79 46.25 -38.02
N GLY A 375 48.94 47.21 -38.96
CA GLY A 375 47.82 47.72 -39.78
C GLY A 375 47.23 49.09 -39.39
N GLY A 376 48.03 50.15 -39.26
CA GLY A 376 47.51 51.50 -38.98
C GLY A 376 46.80 52.17 -40.17
N GLY A 377 45.98 53.20 -39.90
CA GLY A 377 45.54 54.14 -40.93
C GLY A 377 44.19 54.83 -40.70
N SER A 378 44.24 56.11 -40.29
CA SER A 378 43.28 57.19 -40.64
C SER A 378 41.81 57.11 -40.14
N GLY A 379 41.17 58.28 -39.99
CA GLY A 379 39.71 58.40 -39.85
C GLY A 379 39.23 59.36 -38.76
N ALA A 380 39.39 60.67 -38.97
CA ALA A 380 38.91 61.69 -38.03
C ALA A 380 37.37 61.80 -37.95
N GLY A 381 36.85 62.17 -36.78
CA GLY A 381 35.43 62.50 -36.60
C GLY A 381 35.14 63.14 -35.24
N ALA A 382 34.81 64.44 -35.22
CA ALA A 382 34.21 65.10 -34.05
C ALA A 382 32.84 64.44 -33.73
N GLY A 383 32.35 64.37 -32.49
CA GLY A 383 32.31 65.36 -31.41
C GLY A 383 30.82 65.59 -31.05
N GLY A 384 30.43 66.24 -29.95
CA GLY A 384 31.20 66.81 -28.84
C GLY A 384 30.26 67.57 -27.89
N GLY A 385 30.68 67.75 -26.64
CA GLY A 385 29.95 68.50 -25.60
C GLY A 385 28.84 67.71 -24.88
N GLY A 386 28.59 67.93 -23.58
CA GLY A 386 29.39 68.69 -22.62
C GLY A 386 28.61 69.28 -21.44
N MET A 387 29.38 69.83 -20.49
CA MET A 387 29.02 70.77 -19.41
C MET A 387 28.40 70.25 -18.09
N PHE A 388 29.19 70.47 -17.02
CA PHE A 388 28.88 70.63 -15.58
C PHE A 388 28.10 69.51 -14.87
N GLY A 389 28.45 69.11 -13.64
CA GLY A 389 29.47 69.58 -12.68
C GLY A 389 29.00 69.28 -11.24
N SER A 390 29.81 69.29 -10.18
CA SER A 390 31.24 69.50 -10.00
C SER A 390 31.65 68.97 -8.60
N GLY A 391 32.96 68.88 -8.28
CA GLY A 391 33.41 68.96 -6.88
C GLY A 391 34.00 67.71 -6.18
N GLY A 392 35.23 67.34 -6.55
CA GLY A 392 36.28 66.90 -5.60
C GLY A 392 36.22 65.49 -4.94
N GLY A 393 37.35 64.85 -4.62
CA GLY A 393 38.70 65.31 -4.93
C GLY A 393 39.89 64.61 -4.25
N GLY A 394 40.15 63.33 -4.55
CA GLY A 394 41.50 62.74 -4.59
C GLY A 394 42.31 62.53 -3.30
N GLY A 395 43.36 61.69 -3.41
CA GLY A 395 44.42 61.53 -2.40
C GLY A 395 44.42 60.19 -1.66
N GLY A 396 45.25 59.24 -2.10
CA GLY A 396 45.58 58.02 -1.34
C GLY A 396 47.07 57.72 -1.41
N THR A 397 47.57 56.72 -0.66
CA THR A 397 48.87 56.04 -0.85
C THR A 397 49.06 54.93 0.18
N GLY A 398 49.96 53.99 -0.10
CA GLY A 398 50.51 53.03 0.88
C GLY A 398 49.93 51.61 0.79
N SER A 399 50.80 50.63 0.52
CA SER A 399 50.46 49.20 0.52
C SER A 399 51.59 48.38 1.13
N THR A 400 51.27 47.59 2.16
CA THR A 400 51.98 46.38 2.59
C THR A 400 50.96 45.46 3.29
N GLY A 401 51.25 44.17 3.36
CA GLY A 401 50.48 43.16 4.09
C GLY A 401 51.33 41.91 4.33
N PRO A 402 50.76 40.76 4.74
CA PRO A 402 49.36 40.52 5.07
C PRO A 402 49.13 40.19 6.56
N GLY A 403 47.93 40.43 7.08
CA GLY A 403 47.54 40.05 8.44
C GLY A 403 46.03 40.09 8.64
N TYR A 404 45.36 38.94 8.54
CA TYR A 404 43.91 38.86 8.65
C TYR A 404 43.44 38.80 10.10
N SER A 405 43.21 39.98 10.68
CA SER A 405 42.36 40.16 11.87
C SER A 405 41.14 40.99 11.46
N PHE A 406 39.93 40.53 11.83
CA PHE A 406 38.67 41.24 11.55
C PHE A 406 38.18 42.02 12.79
N PRO A 407 38.02 43.36 12.70
CA PRO A 407 37.32 44.15 13.69
C PRO A 407 35.95 44.66 13.21
N HIS A 408 34.90 44.05 13.76
CA HIS A 408 33.69 44.66 14.30
C HIS A 408 33.17 46.04 13.80
N TYR A 409 31.95 46.04 13.23
CA TYR A 409 30.80 46.93 13.55
C TYR A 409 29.54 46.23 12.99
N GLY A 410 28.33 46.31 13.56
CA GLY A 410 27.88 46.88 14.84
C GLY A 410 26.36 47.10 14.82
N PHE A 411 25.60 46.51 15.77
CA PHE A 411 24.14 46.63 15.84
C PHE A 411 23.68 47.52 17.02
N PRO A 412 22.69 48.43 16.82
CA PRO A 412 22.11 49.25 17.90
C PRO A 412 21.03 48.50 18.71
N THR A 413 20.57 49.11 19.81
CA THR A 413 19.88 48.44 20.94
C THR A 413 18.56 49.10 21.38
N TYR A 414 17.89 48.48 22.37
CA TYR A 414 16.62 48.84 23.06
C TYR A 414 15.30 48.54 22.32
N GLY A 415 14.22 48.12 23.00
CA GLY A 415 14.01 47.93 24.46
C GLY A 415 12.83 47.00 24.81
N GLY A 416 12.41 46.94 26.09
CA GLY A 416 11.26 46.12 26.56
C GLY A 416 9.88 46.66 26.12
N ILE A 417 8.72 46.13 26.51
CA ILE A 417 8.29 45.23 27.62
C ILE A 417 7.05 44.40 27.14
N THR A 418 6.35 43.49 27.84
CA THR A 418 6.05 43.24 29.28
C THR A 418 5.59 41.78 29.49
N PHE A 419 5.21 41.35 30.71
CA PHE A 419 4.55 40.06 31.01
C PHE A 419 3.43 40.19 32.07
N HIS A 420 2.59 39.14 32.19
CA HIS A 420 1.45 38.93 33.13
C HIS A 420 0.13 39.68 32.82
N PRO A 421 -1.04 39.19 33.29
CA PRO A 421 -1.46 37.78 33.42
C PRO A 421 -2.89 37.50 32.88
N GLY A 422 -3.19 36.29 32.40
CA GLY A 422 -4.54 35.90 31.95
C GLY A 422 -4.77 34.38 31.98
N THR A 423 -5.87 33.94 32.61
CA THR A 423 -6.13 32.52 32.92
C THR A 423 -7.06 31.82 31.93
N THR A 424 -6.67 30.61 31.48
CA THR A 424 -7.58 29.45 31.31
C THR A 424 -6.79 28.15 31.58
N LYS A 425 -7.48 27.02 31.78
CA LYS A 425 -6.88 25.76 32.27
C LYS A 425 -6.93 24.65 31.23
N SER A 426 -5.79 24.04 30.94
CA SER A 426 -5.68 22.69 30.39
C SER A 426 -5.16 21.73 31.48
N ASN A 427 -6.02 21.44 32.47
CA ASN A 427 -5.70 20.40 33.45
C ASN A 427 -5.72 19.03 32.76
N ALA A 428 -4.55 18.43 32.57
CA ALA A 428 -4.46 16.98 32.45
C ALA A 428 -5.08 16.36 33.72
N GLY A 429 -6.01 15.42 33.53
CA GLY A 429 -6.85 14.89 34.59
C GLY A 429 -6.87 13.38 34.57
N MET A 430 -5.74 12.73 34.87
CA MET A 430 -5.77 11.33 35.29
C MET A 430 -6.73 11.19 36.47
N LYS A 431 -7.84 10.50 36.26
CA LYS A 431 -8.66 9.94 37.32
C LYS A 431 -8.80 8.45 37.09
N HIS A 432 -8.42 7.67 38.08
CA HIS A 432 -8.99 6.34 38.24
C HIS A 432 -10.51 6.49 38.38
N GLY A 433 -11.25 5.89 37.45
CA GLY A 433 -12.70 5.72 37.56
C GLY A 433 -12.97 4.25 37.85
N THR A 434 -13.43 3.94 39.05
CA THR A 434 -13.81 2.57 39.43
C THR A 434 -14.98 2.09 38.56
N MET A 435 -14.90 0.85 38.09
CA MET A 435 -16.09 0.12 37.66
C MET A 435 -16.76 -0.50 38.89
N ASP A 436 -17.48 0.31 39.64
CA ASP A 436 -18.47 -0.20 40.58
C ASP A 436 -19.70 -0.64 39.78
N THR A 437 -19.99 -1.95 39.80
CA THR A 437 -21.15 -2.54 39.13
C THR A 437 -22.28 -2.78 40.14
N GLU A 438 -23.40 -2.08 39.98
CA GLU A 438 -24.66 -2.47 40.63
C GLU A 438 -25.61 -3.11 39.62
N SER A 439 -25.41 -4.40 39.34
CA SER A 439 -26.50 -5.29 38.93
C SER A 439 -27.09 -5.95 40.17
N LYS A 440 -28.43 -5.91 40.29
CA LYS A 440 -29.13 -6.56 41.41
C LYS A 440 -29.06 -8.08 41.30
N LYS A 441 -28.89 -8.71 42.46
CA LYS A 441 -29.40 -10.03 42.90
C LYS A 441 -29.98 -10.98 41.83
N ASP A 442 -29.55 -12.24 41.89
CA ASP A 442 -30.30 -13.26 42.66
C ASP A 442 -29.36 -14.40 43.12
N SER A 443 -29.90 -15.45 43.74
CA SER A 443 -29.20 -16.54 44.47
C SER A 443 -28.68 -17.68 43.53
N GLU A 444 -27.89 -18.69 43.92
CA GLU A 444 -27.44 -19.31 45.21
C GLU A 444 -25.91 -19.65 45.17
N GLY A 445 -25.19 -20.07 46.23
CA GLY A 445 -25.55 -20.21 47.65
C GLY A 445 -25.01 -21.48 48.37
N CYS A 446 -23.69 -21.70 48.49
CA CYS A 446 -23.12 -22.80 49.32
C CYS A 446 -21.73 -22.49 49.94
N ASP A 447 -21.43 -23.07 51.11
CA ASP A 447 -20.30 -22.72 52.00
C ASP A 447 -19.01 -23.55 51.79
N ARG A 448 -17.84 -22.95 52.12
CA ARG A 448 -16.99 -23.38 53.26
C ARG A 448 -15.81 -22.42 53.56
N SER A 449 -15.20 -22.60 54.73
CA SER A 449 -14.15 -21.76 55.33
C SER A 449 -12.73 -22.33 55.18
N ASP A 450 -11.71 -21.49 55.33
CA ASP A 450 -10.79 -21.51 56.50
C ASP A 450 -9.69 -20.42 56.41
N ASP A 451 -9.11 -20.05 57.56
CA ASP A 451 -8.07 -19.01 57.70
C ASP A 451 -6.67 -19.44 57.21
N ARG A 452 -5.85 -18.49 56.74
CA ARG A 452 -4.62 -18.06 57.49
C ARG A 452 -3.81 -16.91 56.88
N ASN A 453 -3.13 -16.19 57.78
CA ASN A 453 -2.16 -15.12 57.48
C ASN A 453 -0.89 -15.62 56.79
N THR A 454 -0.30 -14.77 55.95
CA THR A 454 1.10 -14.85 55.51
C THR A 454 1.97 -13.84 56.26
N VAL A 455 3.22 -14.21 56.54
CA VAL A 455 4.27 -13.39 57.16
C VAL A 455 5.62 -13.84 56.58
N ASN A 456 6.64 -12.98 56.66
CA ASN A 456 8.08 -13.24 56.42
C ASN A 456 8.62 -13.30 54.97
N LEU A 457 9.92 -13.09 54.72
CA LEU A 457 10.92 -12.14 55.29
C LEU A 457 12.28 -12.27 54.55
N PHE A 458 12.85 -11.17 54.04
CA PHE A 458 14.31 -10.89 53.90
C PHE A 458 15.20 -11.93 53.15
N GLY A 459 16.51 -11.76 52.95
CA GLY A 459 17.47 -10.66 53.21
C GLY A 459 18.58 -10.68 52.14
N LYS A 460 19.80 -10.12 52.30
CA LYS A 460 20.60 -9.68 53.47
C LYS A 460 21.78 -8.81 52.91
N VAL A 461 22.37 -7.81 53.58
CA VAL A 461 23.56 -7.82 54.51
C VAL A 461 23.84 -6.32 54.83
N ILE A 462 23.61 -5.81 56.07
CA ILE A 462 24.58 -5.57 57.18
C ILE A 462 25.59 -4.42 56.89
N GLU A 463 25.97 -3.47 57.76
CA GLU A 463 25.91 -3.23 59.24
C GLU A 463 25.37 -1.76 59.49
N THR A 464 25.22 -1.05 60.63
CA THR A 464 25.60 -1.14 62.09
C THR A 464 24.54 -0.41 62.99
N THR A 465 24.95 0.23 64.11
CA THR A 465 24.13 0.80 65.23
C THR A 465 24.71 2.16 65.70
N GLU A 466 24.22 2.96 66.69
CA GLU A 466 23.44 2.74 67.94
C GLU A 466 22.53 3.93 68.39
N HIS A 467 21.49 3.61 69.20
CA HIS A 467 20.87 4.28 70.39
C HIS A 467 20.66 5.84 70.53
N ASN A 468 19.67 6.38 71.29
CA ASN A 468 18.70 5.80 72.25
C ASN A 468 17.42 6.64 72.56
N GLN A 469 16.32 5.94 72.91
CA GLN A 469 15.23 6.24 73.90
C GLN A 469 14.12 7.33 73.71
N GLU A 470 13.03 7.11 74.47
CA GLU A 470 11.63 7.62 74.39
C GLU A 470 11.26 8.52 75.63
N PRO A 471 10.02 8.69 76.21
CA PRO A 471 8.62 8.27 75.86
C PRO A 471 7.45 9.27 76.16
N SER A 472 6.19 8.83 75.90
CA SER A 472 4.91 9.18 76.59
C SER A 472 4.30 10.61 76.40
N GLU A 473 2.99 10.92 76.57
CA GLU A 473 1.77 10.12 76.84
C GLU A 473 0.44 10.86 76.44
N ALA A 474 -0.63 10.08 76.21
CA ALA A 474 -2.09 10.26 76.47
C ALA A 474 -2.92 11.59 76.34
N THR A 475 -4.25 11.35 76.22
CA THR A 475 -5.44 12.19 76.54
C THR A 475 -6.00 13.27 75.60
N ASP A 476 -7.13 12.87 74.99
CA ASP A 476 -8.39 13.54 74.63
C ASP A 476 -8.74 14.93 75.25
N GLY A 477 -9.50 15.74 74.50
CA GLY A 477 -10.09 17.03 74.96
C GLY A 477 -10.42 18.04 73.83
N ASN A 478 -11.70 18.28 73.56
CA ASN A 478 -12.16 19.33 72.61
C ASN A 478 -12.02 20.76 73.19
N GLY A 479 -11.64 21.76 72.38
CA GLY A 479 -11.76 23.16 72.85
C GLY A 479 -11.05 24.34 72.15
N GLU A 480 -10.93 24.38 70.81
CA GLU A 480 -10.63 25.60 70.02
C GLU A 480 -9.24 26.30 70.19
N VAL A 481 -8.84 27.09 69.17
CA VAL A 481 -7.68 28.01 69.12
C VAL A 481 -6.26 27.42 69.26
N THR A 482 -5.73 26.76 68.21
CA THR A 482 -4.27 26.78 67.95
C THR A 482 -3.95 26.66 66.45
N LEU A 483 -3.76 27.79 65.75
CA LEU A 483 -3.53 27.81 64.29
C LEU A 483 -2.40 28.78 63.88
N THR A 484 -1.17 28.47 64.30
CA THR A 484 0.04 29.27 63.95
C THR A 484 1.35 28.48 63.80
N TYR A 485 1.51 27.29 64.40
CA TYR A 485 2.82 26.61 64.43
C TYR A 485 3.00 25.47 63.41
N ALA A 486 1.93 24.86 62.89
CA ALA A 486 2.03 23.72 61.96
C ALA A 486 2.46 24.09 60.52
N THR A 487 2.39 25.37 60.15
CA THR A 487 2.77 25.86 58.82
C THR A 487 4.28 25.89 58.61
N ARG A 488 5.05 26.28 59.62
CA ARG A 488 6.50 26.56 59.49
C ARG A 488 7.33 25.33 59.10
N ALA A 489 6.98 24.16 59.64
CA ALA A 489 7.64 22.89 59.28
C ALA A 489 7.38 22.46 57.81
N LYS A 490 6.20 22.79 57.26
CA LYS A 490 5.91 22.56 55.84
C LYS A 490 6.65 23.55 54.93
N GLU A 491 6.79 24.81 55.34
CA GLU A 491 7.57 25.81 54.60
C GLU A 491 9.06 25.46 54.52
N GLU A 492 9.65 24.92 55.61
CA GLU A 492 11.04 24.48 55.59
C GLU A 492 11.23 23.23 54.70
N SER A 493 10.32 22.25 54.76
CA SER A 493 10.34 21.11 53.83
C SER A 493 10.18 21.51 52.36
N ALA A 494 9.34 22.51 52.06
CA ALA A 494 9.16 23.03 50.71
C ALA A 494 10.42 23.77 50.22
N ARG A 495 11.00 24.65 51.04
CA ARG A 495 12.24 25.36 50.71
C ARG A 495 13.43 24.43 50.48
N VAL A 496 13.50 23.30 51.19
CA VAL A 496 14.51 22.27 50.93
C VAL A 496 14.31 21.61 49.56
N GLN A 497 13.06 21.37 49.14
CA GLN A 497 12.76 20.86 47.79
C GLN A 497 13.06 21.92 46.70
N ASP A 498 12.71 23.18 46.91
CA ASP A 498 13.01 24.28 45.97
C ASP A 498 14.52 24.49 45.78
N ASN A 499 15.29 24.48 46.89
CA ASN A 499 16.75 24.56 46.84
C ASN A 499 17.36 23.34 46.13
N LEU A 500 16.86 22.13 46.39
CA LEU A 500 17.32 20.90 45.71
C LEU A 500 17.00 20.91 44.20
N PHE A 501 15.87 21.50 43.81
CA PHE A 501 15.53 21.72 42.40
C PHE A 501 16.48 22.74 41.75
N LEU A 502 16.69 23.89 42.39
CA LEU A 502 17.58 24.94 41.90
C LEU A 502 19.04 24.46 41.79
N GLU A 503 19.51 23.68 42.74
CA GLU A 503 20.85 23.08 42.70
C GLU A 503 20.97 22.08 41.55
N LYS A 504 19.99 21.17 41.35
CA LYS A 504 19.96 20.27 40.20
C LYS A 504 19.93 21.02 38.86
N ALA A 505 19.18 22.11 38.78
CA ALA A 505 19.13 22.97 37.60
C ALA A 505 20.48 23.65 37.33
N MET A 506 21.17 24.17 38.35
CA MET A 506 22.54 24.70 38.23
C MET A 506 23.55 23.62 37.82
N GLN A 507 23.46 22.41 38.38
CA GLN A 507 24.32 21.29 37.99
C GLN A 507 24.09 20.86 36.53
N LEU A 508 22.85 20.86 36.06
CA LEU A 508 22.51 20.58 34.65
C LEU A 508 23.01 21.69 33.71
N ALA A 509 22.75 22.95 34.04
CA ALA A 509 23.26 24.10 33.28
C ALA A 509 24.79 24.11 33.20
N LYS A 510 25.49 23.75 34.29
CA LYS A 510 26.95 23.59 34.31
C LYS A 510 27.42 22.45 33.40
N ARG A 511 26.71 21.31 33.35
CA ARG A 511 27.01 20.21 32.40
C ARG A 511 26.87 20.66 30.95
N HIS A 512 25.79 21.37 30.60
CA HIS A 512 25.63 21.92 29.24
C HIS A 512 26.70 22.97 28.89
N ALA A 513 27.05 23.87 29.82
CA ALA A 513 28.10 24.87 29.60
C ALA A 513 29.48 24.22 29.39
N ASN A 514 29.81 23.18 30.17
CA ASN A 514 31.02 22.38 29.96
C ASN A 514 31.01 21.70 28.58
N ALA A 515 29.94 20.98 28.23
CA ALA A 515 29.86 20.29 26.94
C ALA A 515 29.92 21.24 25.72
N LEU A 516 29.38 22.45 25.82
CA LEU A 516 29.52 23.49 24.80
C LEU A 516 30.98 23.98 24.67
N PHE A 517 31.71 24.07 25.79
CA PHE A 517 33.14 24.39 25.79
C PHE A 517 33.97 23.24 25.22
N ASP A 518 33.71 22.00 25.65
CA ASP A 518 34.41 20.80 25.18
C ASP A 518 34.18 20.59 23.67
N TYR A 519 32.95 20.81 23.17
CA TYR A 519 32.64 20.85 21.74
C TYR A 519 33.39 21.98 21.00
N ALA A 520 33.46 23.18 21.56
CA ALA A 520 34.19 24.30 20.95
C ALA A 520 35.72 24.08 20.90
N VAL A 521 36.26 23.17 21.71
CA VAL A 521 37.67 22.77 21.72
C VAL A 521 37.94 21.57 20.80
N THR A 522 37.04 20.59 20.73
CA THR A 522 37.27 19.32 20.00
C THR A 522 36.62 19.26 18.62
N GLY A 523 35.53 20.00 18.40
CA GLY A 523 34.64 19.83 17.24
C GLY A 523 33.74 18.59 17.30
N ASP A 524 33.81 17.78 18.37
CA ASP A 524 33.11 16.50 18.47
C ASP A 524 31.67 16.67 18.97
N VAL A 525 30.70 16.48 18.07
CA VAL A 525 29.25 16.58 18.33
C VAL A 525 28.80 15.64 19.46
N LYS A 526 29.49 14.52 19.68
CA LYS A 526 29.19 13.56 20.77
C LYS A 526 29.24 14.22 22.15
N MET A 527 30.06 15.27 22.34
CA MET A 527 30.12 16.02 23.60
C MET A 527 28.78 16.70 23.94
N LEU A 528 28.08 17.23 22.92
CA LEU A 528 26.76 17.84 23.08
C LEU A 528 25.67 16.78 23.33
N LEU A 529 25.70 15.69 22.55
CA LEU A 529 24.77 14.58 22.66
C LEU A 529 24.86 13.88 24.03
N ALA A 530 26.05 13.77 24.62
CA ALA A 530 26.27 13.11 25.91
C ALA A 530 25.47 13.72 27.06
N VAL A 531 25.29 15.04 27.10
CA VAL A 531 24.45 15.70 28.12
C VAL A 531 22.96 15.51 27.81
N GLN A 532 22.61 15.39 26.52
CA GLN A 532 21.24 15.21 26.02
C GLN A 532 20.81 13.74 25.92
N ARG A 533 21.59 12.77 26.40
CA ARG A 533 21.28 11.32 26.35
C ARG A 533 19.87 10.98 26.88
N HIS A 534 19.36 11.72 27.85
CA HIS A 534 18.00 11.56 28.37
C HIS A 534 16.88 11.85 27.33
N LEU A 535 17.17 12.62 26.28
CA LEU A 535 16.25 12.90 25.18
C LEU A 535 16.26 11.81 24.09
N THR A 536 17.30 10.97 24.02
CA THR A 536 17.37 9.87 23.03
C THR A 536 16.35 8.76 23.30
N ALA A 537 15.79 8.72 24.51
CA ALA A 537 14.68 7.86 24.92
C ALA A 537 13.27 8.48 24.70
N VAL A 538 13.19 9.72 24.20
CA VAL A 538 11.90 10.36 23.90
C VAL A 538 11.43 9.95 22.51
N GLN A 539 10.14 9.63 22.41
CA GLN A 539 9.44 9.24 21.18
C GLN A 539 8.57 10.40 20.67
N ASP A 540 8.31 10.42 19.36
CA ASP A 540 7.39 11.36 18.72
C ASP A 540 5.92 10.84 18.68
N GLU A 541 5.05 11.53 17.94
CA GLU A 541 3.63 11.18 17.74
C GLU A 541 3.40 9.84 16.98
N ASN A 542 4.46 9.19 16.47
CA ASN A 542 4.44 7.87 15.82
C ASN A 542 5.11 6.77 16.69
N GLY A 543 5.62 7.13 17.87
CA GLY A 543 6.47 6.28 18.68
C GLY A 543 7.94 6.23 18.21
N ASP A 544 8.37 7.03 17.23
CA ASP A 544 9.72 7.00 16.71
C ASP A 544 10.67 7.80 17.62
N SER A 545 11.75 7.16 18.08
CA SER A 545 12.81 7.83 18.85
C SER A 545 13.83 8.53 17.97
N VAL A 546 14.73 9.33 18.55
CA VAL A 546 15.84 9.98 17.83
C VAL A 546 16.67 8.99 17.00
N LEU A 547 16.82 7.74 17.47
CA LEU A 547 17.51 6.67 16.75
C LEU A 547 16.68 6.13 15.57
N HIS A 548 15.36 6.03 15.70
CA HIS A 548 14.46 5.68 14.59
C HIS A 548 14.52 6.75 13.49
N LEU A 549 14.38 8.03 13.87
CA LEU A 549 14.41 9.17 12.95
C LEU A 549 15.75 9.30 12.20
N ALA A 550 16.88 9.07 12.89
CA ALA A 550 18.20 9.07 12.24
C ALA A 550 18.34 7.97 11.18
N ILE A 551 17.70 6.82 11.38
CA ILE A 551 17.67 5.70 10.41
C ILE A 551 16.70 6.01 9.27
N ILE A 552 15.49 6.52 9.55
CA ILE A 552 14.48 6.91 8.55
C ILE A 552 15.04 7.97 7.58
N HIS A 553 15.85 8.90 8.08
CA HIS A 553 16.51 9.95 7.28
C HIS A 553 17.87 9.54 6.70
N LEU A 554 18.26 8.25 6.80
CA LEU A 554 19.48 7.67 6.22
C LEU A 554 20.79 8.33 6.74
N HIS A 555 20.80 8.79 7.99
CA HIS A 555 21.92 9.51 8.60
C HIS A 555 22.87 8.56 9.37
N SER A 556 23.53 7.65 8.64
CA SER A 556 24.38 6.59 9.22
C SER A 556 25.46 7.09 10.19
N GLN A 557 26.09 8.24 9.95
CA GLN A 557 27.07 8.80 10.88
C GLN A 557 26.41 9.27 12.20
N LEU A 558 25.24 9.91 12.13
CA LEU A 558 24.49 10.29 13.33
C LEU A 558 24.06 9.06 14.13
N VAL A 559 23.72 7.95 13.47
CA VAL A 559 23.44 6.68 14.14
C VAL A 559 24.68 6.17 14.89
N ARG A 560 25.88 6.19 14.29
CA ARG A 560 27.13 5.82 14.96
C ARG A 560 27.41 6.71 16.19
N ASP A 561 27.30 8.02 16.02
CA ASP A 561 27.56 9.00 17.08
C ASP A 561 26.57 8.83 18.25
N LEU A 562 25.29 8.55 17.95
CA LEU A 562 24.27 8.22 18.95
C LEU A 562 24.57 6.89 19.66
N LEU A 563 24.91 5.83 18.93
CA LEU A 563 25.21 4.51 19.51
C LEU A 563 26.43 4.57 20.45
N GLU A 564 27.50 5.28 20.06
CA GLU A 564 28.68 5.49 20.90
C GLU A 564 28.31 6.23 22.20
N VAL A 565 27.51 7.30 22.09
CA VAL A 565 27.03 8.10 23.24
C VAL A 565 26.02 7.35 24.12
N THR A 566 25.20 6.47 23.57
CA THR A 566 24.23 5.65 24.32
C THR A 566 24.80 4.36 24.91
N SER A 567 26.08 4.05 24.67
CA SER A 567 26.75 2.88 25.27
C SER A 567 26.72 2.90 26.82
N GLY A 568 26.61 1.72 27.46
CA GLY A 568 26.50 1.57 28.92
C GLY A 568 25.06 1.32 29.42
N LEU A 569 24.78 1.57 30.71
CA LEU A 569 23.61 1.09 31.48
C LEU A 569 22.18 1.40 30.95
N ILE A 570 22.04 2.11 29.82
CA ILE A 570 20.75 2.44 29.20
C ILE A 570 20.79 2.17 27.68
N SER A 571 21.73 1.36 27.19
CA SER A 571 21.84 1.09 25.74
C SER A 571 20.72 0.16 25.25
N ASP A 572 20.41 -0.88 26.03
CA ASP A 572 19.47 -1.93 25.64
C ASP A 572 18.05 -1.37 25.43
N ASP A 573 17.51 -0.65 26.42
CA ASP A 573 16.20 0.02 26.38
C ASP A 573 16.03 0.97 25.18
N ILE A 574 17.10 1.60 24.70
CA ILE A 574 17.07 2.59 23.62
C ILE A 574 17.24 1.93 22.24
N ILE A 575 18.13 0.95 22.13
CA ILE A 575 18.40 0.21 20.88
C ILE A 575 17.25 -0.73 20.53
N ASN A 576 16.59 -1.30 21.55
CA ASN A 576 15.49 -2.25 21.41
C ASN A 576 14.09 -1.65 21.67
N MET A 577 14.03 -0.31 21.78
CA MET A 577 12.78 0.46 21.82
C MET A 577 11.92 0.19 20.58
N ARG A 578 10.59 0.25 20.72
CA ARG A 578 9.62 -0.04 19.64
C ARG A 578 8.65 1.13 19.44
N ASN A 579 8.39 1.49 18.18
CA ASN A 579 7.40 2.49 17.78
C ASN A 579 5.95 1.94 17.71
N ASP A 580 4.97 2.72 17.23
CA ASP A 580 3.55 2.31 17.13
C ASP A 580 3.27 1.18 16.10
N LEU A 581 4.24 0.90 15.23
CA LEU A 581 4.28 -0.26 14.34
C LEU A 581 5.01 -1.45 14.98
N TYR A 582 5.35 -1.35 16.26
CA TYR A 582 6.15 -2.29 17.05
C TYR A 582 7.55 -2.58 16.46
N GLN A 583 8.01 -1.76 15.53
CA GLN A 583 9.31 -1.89 14.86
C GLN A 583 10.41 -1.31 15.76
N THR A 584 11.57 -1.97 15.79
CA THR A 584 12.78 -1.44 16.42
C THR A 584 13.65 -0.67 15.41
N PRO A 585 14.65 0.11 15.85
CA PRO A 585 15.69 0.65 14.98
C PRO A 585 16.29 -0.35 13.99
N LEU A 586 16.49 -1.61 14.40
CA LEU A 586 16.99 -2.67 13.54
C LEU A 586 16.01 -3.07 12.43
N HIS A 587 14.69 -3.10 12.70
CA HIS A 587 13.68 -3.34 11.68
C HIS A 587 13.71 -2.22 10.62
N LEU A 588 13.80 -0.97 11.05
CA LEU A 588 13.89 0.18 10.14
C LEU A 588 15.19 0.18 9.33
N ALA A 589 16.32 -0.21 9.92
CA ALA A 589 17.61 -0.32 9.21
C ALA A 589 17.57 -1.40 8.10
N VAL A 590 16.85 -2.51 8.32
CA VAL A 590 16.60 -3.53 7.30
C VAL A 590 15.66 -3.02 6.20
N ILE A 591 14.52 -2.42 6.55
CA ILE A 591 13.55 -1.86 5.59
C ILE A 591 14.17 -0.75 4.72
N THR A 592 15.09 0.03 5.27
CA THR A 592 15.82 1.10 4.55
C THR A 592 17.10 0.62 3.85
N LYS A 593 17.39 -0.69 3.86
CA LYS A 593 18.56 -1.32 3.22
C LYS A 593 19.93 -0.74 3.67
N GLN A 594 20.05 -0.32 4.92
CA GLN A 594 21.29 0.27 5.43
C GLN A 594 22.26 -0.80 5.97
N GLU A 595 22.98 -1.46 5.06
CA GLU A 595 23.97 -2.53 5.32
C GLU A 595 24.90 -2.19 6.51
N ASP A 596 25.61 -1.05 6.43
CA ASP A 596 26.47 -0.51 7.50
C ASP A 596 25.77 -0.39 8.86
N VAL A 597 24.55 0.17 8.88
CA VAL A 597 23.81 0.52 10.09
C VAL A 597 23.25 -0.73 10.77
N VAL A 598 22.86 -1.74 9.99
CA VAL A 598 22.49 -3.06 10.53
C VAL A 598 23.69 -3.67 11.27
N GLU A 599 24.90 -3.62 10.70
CA GLU A 599 26.08 -4.13 11.40
C GLU A 599 26.45 -3.30 12.65
N ASP A 600 26.38 -1.97 12.57
CA ASP A 600 26.64 -1.06 13.71
C ASP A 600 25.64 -1.30 14.87
N LEU A 601 24.35 -1.49 14.58
CA LEU A 601 23.31 -1.82 15.56
C LEU A 601 23.52 -3.20 16.20
N LEU A 602 23.86 -4.21 15.41
CA LEU A 602 24.14 -5.57 15.90
C LEU A 602 25.40 -5.61 16.77
N ARG A 603 26.43 -4.81 16.43
CA ARG A 603 27.61 -4.63 17.29
C ARG A 603 27.30 -3.86 18.59
N ALA A 604 26.30 -2.98 18.57
CA ALA A 604 25.81 -2.27 19.75
C ALA A 604 24.87 -3.10 20.65
N GLY A 605 24.44 -4.29 20.22
CA GLY A 605 23.65 -5.23 21.01
C GLY A 605 22.16 -5.34 20.64
N ALA A 606 21.74 -4.78 19.50
CA ALA A 606 20.35 -4.88 19.04
C ALA A 606 19.85 -6.34 19.01
N ASP A 607 18.62 -6.55 19.50
CA ASP A 607 18.04 -7.89 19.60
C ASP A 607 17.28 -8.28 18.33
N LEU A 608 17.48 -9.55 17.96
CA LEU A 608 16.93 -10.16 16.76
C LEU A 608 15.57 -10.83 17.00
N SER A 609 15.23 -11.16 18.26
CA SER A 609 14.01 -11.92 18.59
C SER A 609 12.74 -11.05 18.67
N LEU A 610 12.92 -9.73 18.74
CA LEU A 610 11.82 -8.77 18.67
C LEU A 610 11.19 -8.79 17.27
N LEU A 611 9.86 -8.73 17.24
CA LEU A 611 9.04 -8.80 16.02
C LEU A 611 8.33 -7.46 15.77
N ASP A 612 7.95 -7.17 14.53
CA ASP A 612 7.05 -6.05 14.20
C ASP A 612 5.58 -6.36 14.56
N ARG A 613 4.68 -5.41 14.27
CA ARG A 613 3.23 -5.52 14.51
C ARG A 613 2.53 -6.64 13.70
N LEU A 614 3.18 -7.17 12.67
CA LEU A 614 2.72 -8.29 11.85
C LEU A 614 3.42 -9.60 12.24
N GLY A 615 4.21 -9.61 13.33
CA GLY A 615 4.99 -10.76 13.78
C GLY A 615 6.22 -11.07 12.92
N ASN A 616 6.64 -10.18 12.01
CA ASN A 616 7.87 -10.38 11.24
C ASN A 616 9.08 -10.14 12.14
N SER A 617 10.02 -11.07 12.20
CA SER A 617 11.39 -10.76 12.65
C SER A 617 12.16 -10.02 11.55
N VAL A 618 13.31 -9.46 11.88
CA VAL A 618 14.15 -8.76 10.89
C VAL A 618 14.66 -9.68 9.76
N LEU A 619 14.71 -11.00 9.97
CA LEU A 619 15.01 -11.98 8.91
C LEU A 619 13.87 -12.07 7.88
N HIS A 620 12.61 -12.07 8.36
CA HIS A 620 11.43 -12.07 7.51
C HIS A 620 11.38 -10.82 6.62
N LEU A 621 11.68 -9.66 7.18
CA LEU A 621 11.76 -8.40 6.42
C LEU A 621 12.88 -8.43 5.38
N ALA A 622 14.08 -8.90 5.74
CA ALA A 622 15.20 -8.99 4.79
C ALA A 622 14.91 -9.98 3.64
N ALA A 623 14.27 -11.12 3.92
CA ALA A 623 13.86 -12.10 2.91
C ALA A 623 12.73 -11.58 2.00
N LYS A 624 11.71 -10.95 2.59
CA LYS A 624 10.55 -10.38 1.88
C LYS A 624 10.92 -9.26 0.91
N GLU A 625 11.81 -8.36 1.32
CA GLU A 625 12.28 -7.28 0.45
C GLU A 625 13.46 -7.76 -0.46
N GLY A 626 13.87 -9.03 -0.37
CA GLY A 626 14.91 -9.63 -1.21
C GLY A 626 16.32 -9.07 -0.96
N HIS A 627 16.61 -8.61 0.25
CA HIS A 627 17.84 -7.90 0.63
C HIS A 627 18.97 -8.85 1.03
N ASP A 628 19.46 -9.61 0.05
CA ASP A 628 20.54 -10.62 0.12
C ASP A 628 21.70 -10.23 1.05
N LYS A 629 22.32 -9.06 0.85
CA LYS A 629 23.49 -8.66 1.65
C LYS A 629 23.14 -8.38 3.10
N VAL A 630 22.01 -7.74 3.36
CA VAL A 630 21.54 -7.43 4.72
C VAL A 630 21.22 -8.72 5.45
N LEU A 631 20.56 -9.66 4.77
CA LEU A 631 20.33 -11.03 5.24
C LEU A 631 21.67 -11.73 5.55
N SER A 632 22.68 -11.61 4.68
CA SER A 632 24.03 -12.16 4.92
C SER A 632 24.76 -11.54 6.12
N ILE A 633 24.38 -10.34 6.58
CA ILE A 633 24.92 -9.73 7.80
C ILE A 633 24.18 -10.31 9.01
N LEU A 634 22.85 -10.31 8.98
CA LEU A 634 22.00 -10.87 10.05
C LEU A 634 22.36 -12.33 10.36
N LEU A 635 22.49 -13.18 9.33
CA LEU A 635 22.75 -14.62 9.46
C LEU A 635 24.13 -14.96 10.06
N LYS A 636 25.10 -14.03 10.07
CA LYS A 636 26.40 -14.24 10.75
C LYS A 636 26.29 -14.21 12.27
N HIS A 637 25.21 -13.65 12.83
CA HIS A 637 25.02 -13.56 14.27
C HIS A 637 24.32 -14.80 14.80
N LYS A 638 24.92 -15.47 15.81
CA LYS A 638 24.43 -16.74 16.38
C LYS A 638 22.95 -16.74 16.83
N LYS A 639 22.41 -15.58 17.23
CA LYS A 639 20.99 -15.41 17.58
C LYS A 639 20.04 -15.63 16.39
N ALA A 640 20.47 -15.36 15.16
CA ALA A 640 19.65 -15.50 13.96
C ALA A 640 19.25 -16.95 13.66
N ALA A 641 20.11 -17.92 14.00
CA ALA A 641 19.84 -19.35 13.83
C ALA A 641 18.61 -19.83 14.64
N LEU A 642 18.26 -19.16 15.75
CA LEU A 642 17.08 -19.46 16.55
C LEU A 642 15.77 -18.90 15.96
N LEU A 643 15.86 -18.21 14.82
CA LEU A 643 14.78 -17.39 14.24
C LEU A 643 14.56 -17.66 12.74
N LEU A 644 15.27 -18.65 12.16
CA LEU A 644 15.14 -19.07 10.76
C LEU A 644 13.74 -19.65 10.50
N ASP A 645 13.34 -20.57 11.39
CA ASP A 645 12.15 -21.41 11.24
C ASP A 645 10.98 -20.95 12.14
N HIS A 646 11.12 -19.78 12.77
CA HIS A 646 10.04 -19.14 13.51
C HIS A 646 9.06 -18.52 12.51
N PRO A 647 7.76 -18.86 12.51
CA PRO A 647 6.79 -18.26 11.59
C PRO A 647 6.47 -16.82 11.97
N ASN A 648 6.14 -15.97 11.00
CA ASN A 648 5.57 -14.65 11.26
C ASN A 648 4.07 -14.73 11.64
N GLY A 649 3.43 -13.57 11.88
CA GLY A 649 1.99 -13.51 12.22
C GLY A 649 1.04 -13.91 11.08
N ASP A 650 1.57 -14.13 9.87
CA ASP A 650 0.86 -14.72 8.73
C ASP A 650 1.10 -16.24 8.60
N GLY A 651 1.85 -16.86 9.52
CA GLY A 651 2.18 -18.29 9.50
C GLY A 651 3.34 -18.68 8.58
N LEU A 652 4.11 -17.71 8.08
CA LEU A 652 5.15 -17.89 7.06
C LEU A 652 6.56 -17.75 7.66
N ASN A 653 7.43 -18.73 7.42
CA ASN A 653 8.86 -18.66 7.76
C ASN A 653 9.65 -17.78 6.76
N ALA A 654 10.89 -17.44 7.10
CA ALA A 654 11.74 -16.59 6.26
C ALA A 654 11.96 -17.15 4.83
N ILE A 655 12.04 -18.48 4.64
CA ILE A 655 12.17 -19.10 3.31
C ILE A 655 10.95 -18.79 2.44
N HIS A 656 9.74 -18.89 2.99
CA HIS A 656 8.50 -18.65 2.24
C HIS A 656 8.43 -17.21 1.72
N LEU A 657 8.90 -16.25 2.52
CA LEU A 657 9.00 -14.85 2.09
C LEU A 657 10.08 -14.62 1.01
N ALA A 658 11.18 -15.39 1.02
CA ALA A 658 12.17 -15.38 -0.06
C ALA A 658 11.63 -15.98 -1.38
N MET A 659 10.69 -16.93 -1.31
CA MET A 659 9.96 -17.46 -2.48
C MET A 659 8.98 -16.42 -3.04
N MET A 660 8.18 -15.80 -2.17
CA MET A 660 7.25 -14.74 -2.56
C MET A 660 7.96 -13.48 -3.12
N SER A 661 9.20 -13.21 -2.69
CA SER A 661 10.02 -12.11 -3.21
C SER A 661 10.82 -12.45 -4.48
N ASN A 662 10.75 -13.72 -4.95
CA ASN A 662 11.53 -14.24 -6.07
C ASN A 662 13.04 -14.00 -5.94
N SER A 663 13.59 -14.15 -4.73
CA SER A 663 15.00 -13.85 -4.44
C SER A 663 15.83 -15.12 -4.22
N LEU A 664 16.30 -15.71 -5.33
CA LEU A 664 17.21 -16.87 -5.31
C LEU A 664 18.46 -16.64 -4.44
N PRO A 665 19.12 -15.46 -4.42
CA PRO A 665 20.21 -15.20 -3.48
C PRO A 665 19.80 -15.25 -2.00
N CYS A 666 18.57 -14.82 -1.67
CA CYS A 666 18.07 -14.93 -0.28
C CYS A 666 17.74 -16.39 0.09
N LEU A 667 17.20 -17.18 -0.84
CA LEU A 667 17.00 -18.62 -0.64
C LEU A 667 18.35 -19.30 -0.32
N LEU A 668 19.34 -19.14 -1.18
CA LEU A 668 20.66 -19.75 -1.01
C LEU A 668 21.30 -19.39 0.34
N LEU A 669 21.15 -18.14 0.78
CA LEU A 669 21.65 -17.71 2.10
C LEU A 669 20.90 -18.36 3.28
N LEU A 670 19.59 -18.58 3.17
CA LEU A 670 18.79 -19.25 4.21
C LEU A 670 19.07 -20.75 4.26
N VAL A 671 19.16 -21.42 3.11
CA VAL A 671 19.53 -22.85 3.00
C VAL A 671 20.94 -23.07 3.54
N ALA A 672 21.91 -22.23 3.14
CA ALA A 672 23.28 -22.30 3.66
C ALA A 672 23.42 -21.94 5.15
N ALA A 673 22.41 -21.27 5.74
CA ALA A 673 22.32 -21.05 7.18
C ALA A 673 21.63 -22.19 7.95
N GLY A 674 21.08 -23.19 7.26
CA GLY A 674 20.43 -24.37 7.84
C GLY A 674 18.95 -24.18 8.18
N ALA A 675 18.24 -23.28 7.49
CA ALA A 675 16.79 -23.14 7.63
C ALA A 675 16.04 -24.34 7.00
N ASP A 676 14.94 -24.76 7.59
CA ASP A 676 14.19 -25.95 7.13
C ASP A 676 13.37 -25.66 5.86
N VAL A 677 13.88 -26.18 4.74
CA VAL A 677 13.27 -26.14 3.40
C VAL A 677 11.90 -26.84 3.35
N ASN A 678 11.65 -27.78 4.27
CA ASN A 678 10.44 -28.60 4.33
C ASN A 678 9.42 -28.07 5.35
N ALA A 679 9.71 -26.95 6.02
CA ALA A 679 8.78 -26.30 6.92
C ALA A 679 7.46 -25.97 6.20
N GLN A 680 6.34 -26.26 6.85
CA GLN A 680 5.00 -25.97 6.35
C GLN A 680 4.49 -24.64 6.91
N GLU A 681 3.88 -23.80 6.06
CA GLU A 681 3.17 -22.61 6.54
C GLU A 681 1.81 -22.94 7.19
N GLN A 682 1.40 -22.12 8.15
CA GLN A 682 0.35 -22.48 9.11
C GLN A 682 -1.11 -22.36 8.61
N LYS A 683 -1.36 -21.85 7.40
CA LYS A 683 -2.73 -21.66 6.87
C LYS A 683 -3.20 -22.81 5.99
N SER A 684 -2.31 -23.40 5.19
CA SER A 684 -2.63 -24.50 4.28
C SER A 684 -1.59 -25.62 4.24
N GLY A 685 -0.52 -25.55 5.03
CA GLY A 685 0.51 -26.59 5.09
C GLY A 685 1.51 -26.55 3.94
N ARG A 686 1.59 -25.44 3.18
CA ARG A 686 2.47 -25.34 2.01
C ARG A 686 3.94 -25.23 2.41
N THR A 687 4.80 -26.00 1.74
CA THR A 687 6.26 -25.87 1.85
C THR A 687 6.80 -24.90 0.81
N ALA A 688 8.08 -24.50 0.92
CA ALA A 688 8.74 -23.63 -0.05
C ALA A 688 8.65 -24.14 -1.51
N LEU A 689 8.66 -25.46 -1.72
CA LEU A 689 8.53 -26.08 -3.03
C LEU A 689 7.13 -25.90 -3.64
N HIS A 690 6.07 -25.95 -2.83
CA HIS A 690 4.71 -25.64 -3.28
C HIS A 690 4.62 -24.20 -3.78
N LEU A 691 5.19 -23.24 -3.04
CA LEU A 691 5.18 -21.82 -3.40
C LEU A 691 6.01 -21.54 -4.67
N ALA A 692 7.15 -22.22 -4.84
CA ALA A 692 7.95 -22.11 -6.07
C ALA A 692 7.17 -22.59 -7.31
N VAL A 693 6.43 -23.69 -7.20
CA VAL A 693 5.55 -24.21 -8.26
C VAL A 693 4.31 -23.32 -8.46
N GLU A 694 3.75 -22.77 -7.39
CA GLU A 694 2.63 -21.82 -7.43
C GLU A 694 3.00 -20.47 -8.07
N HIS A 695 4.29 -20.16 -8.19
CA HIS A 695 4.83 -19.02 -8.94
C HIS A 695 5.46 -19.41 -10.30
N ASP A 696 5.23 -20.64 -10.78
CA ASP A 696 5.78 -21.21 -12.03
C ASP A 696 7.32 -21.12 -12.15
N ASN A 697 8.02 -21.09 -11.00
CA ASN A 697 9.40 -20.67 -10.91
C ASN A 697 10.38 -21.85 -10.92
N ILE A 698 10.72 -22.29 -12.14
CA ILE A 698 11.64 -23.40 -12.42
C ILE A 698 12.99 -23.22 -11.72
N SER A 699 13.53 -22.00 -11.63
CA SER A 699 14.83 -21.72 -11.02
C SER A 699 14.82 -21.92 -9.50
N LEU A 700 13.77 -21.46 -8.82
CA LEU A 700 13.61 -21.67 -7.38
C LEU A 700 13.27 -23.14 -7.07
N ALA A 701 12.36 -23.75 -7.83
CA ALA A 701 12.04 -25.17 -7.67
C ALA A 701 13.27 -26.06 -7.86
N GLY A 702 14.08 -25.81 -8.90
CA GLY A 702 15.34 -26.51 -9.15
C GLY A 702 16.36 -26.31 -8.02
N CYS A 703 16.50 -25.10 -7.48
CA CYS A 703 17.36 -24.82 -6.34
C CYS A 703 16.94 -25.61 -5.08
N LEU A 704 15.64 -25.65 -4.76
CA LEU A 704 15.11 -26.39 -3.62
C LEU A 704 15.34 -27.90 -3.75
N LEU A 705 15.19 -28.45 -4.97
CA LEU A 705 15.34 -29.87 -5.27
C LEU A 705 16.79 -30.35 -5.39
N LEU A 706 17.73 -29.47 -5.75
CA LEU A 706 19.14 -29.83 -6.01
C LEU A 706 20.13 -29.39 -4.93
N GLU A 707 19.82 -28.32 -4.20
CA GLU A 707 20.70 -27.73 -3.17
C GLU A 707 20.06 -27.69 -1.77
N GLY A 708 18.74 -27.88 -1.67
CA GLY A 708 17.96 -27.75 -0.42
C GLY A 708 17.36 -29.05 0.14
N ASP A 709 17.63 -30.21 -0.48
CA ASP A 709 17.06 -31.52 -0.10
C ASP A 709 15.52 -31.48 0.16
N ALA A 710 14.78 -30.76 -0.69
CA ALA A 710 13.33 -30.62 -0.57
C ALA A 710 12.58 -31.94 -0.85
N HIS A 711 11.70 -32.35 0.06
CA HIS A 711 10.87 -33.54 -0.09
C HIS A 711 9.83 -33.33 -1.20
N VAL A 712 10.03 -33.98 -2.34
CA VAL A 712 9.28 -33.72 -3.58
C VAL A 712 7.78 -33.97 -3.44
N ASP A 713 7.41 -35.04 -2.71
CA ASP A 713 6.02 -35.43 -2.43
C ASP A 713 5.54 -34.96 -1.05
N SER A 714 6.06 -33.83 -0.55
CA SER A 714 5.46 -33.12 0.60
C SER A 714 3.98 -32.86 0.34
N THR A 715 3.10 -33.05 1.33
CA THR A 715 1.67 -32.76 1.20
C THR A 715 1.26 -31.49 1.97
N THR A 716 0.26 -30.78 1.45
CA THR A 716 -0.49 -29.73 2.16
C THR A 716 -1.52 -30.32 3.14
N TYR A 717 -2.25 -29.47 3.89
CA TYR A 717 -3.31 -29.94 4.80
C TYR A 717 -4.50 -30.58 4.05
N ASP A 718 -4.73 -30.19 2.80
CA ASP A 718 -5.66 -30.80 1.83
C ASP A 718 -5.00 -31.93 0.99
N GLY A 719 -3.84 -32.45 1.42
CA GLY A 719 -3.19 -33.62 0.81
C GLY A 719 -2.52 -33.37 -0.56
N THR A 720 -2.61 -32.16 -1.10
CA THR A 720 -2.01 -31.84 -2.41
C THR A 720 -0.48 -31.83 -2.32
N THR A 721 0.18 -32.33 -3.35
CA THR A 721 1.65 -32.27 -3.53
C THR A 721 2.03 -31.17 -4.52
N PRO A 722 3.30 -30.76 -4.62
CA PRO A 722 3.75 -29.82 -5.65
C PRO A 722 3.44 -30.33 -7.07
N LEU A 723 3.39 -31.66 -7.26
CA LEU A 723 3.05 -32.28 -8.55
C LEU A 723 1.57 -32.07 -8.93
N HIS A 724 0.64 -32.07 -7.96
CA HIS A 724 -0.75 -31.68 -8.19
C HIS A 724 -0.84 -30.24 -8.71
N ILE A 725 -0.15 -29.30 -8.06
CA ILE A 725 -0.15 -27.88 -8.45
C ILE A 725 0.43 -27.69 -9.86
N ALA A 726 1.52 -28.39 -10.21
CA ALA A 726 2.08 -28.37 -11.55
C ALA A 726 1.13 -28.97 -12.60
N ALA A 727 0.42 -30.05 -12.24
CA ALA A 727 -0.50 -30.76 -13.12
C ALA A 727 -1.78 -29.97 -13.41
N GLY A 728 -2.47 -29.48 -12.38
CA GLY A 728 -3.68 -28.65 -12.50
C GLY A 728 -3.48 -27.32 -13.21
N ARG A 729 -2.22 -26.87 -13.36
CA ARG A 729 -1.84 -25.67 -14.12
C ARG A 729 -1.33 -25.95 -15.53
N GLY A 730 -1.01 -27.20 -15.86
CA GLY A 730 -0.44 -27.57 -17.16
C GLY A 730 1.05 -27.21 -17.33
N SER A 731 1.78 -26.91 -16.25
CA SER A 731 3.18 -26.47 -16.29
C SER A 731 4.14 -27.64 -16.63
N THR A 732 4.23 -28.02 -17.91
CA THR A 732 5.03 -29.15 -18.41
C THR A 732 6.48 -29.17 -17.91
N ARG A 733 7.15 -28.00 -17.91
CA ARG A 733 8.54 -27.86 -17.43
C ARG A 733 8.69 -28.20 -15.95
N LEU A 734 7.73 -27.81 -15.11
CA LEU A 734 7.74 -28.14 -13.68
C LEU A 734 7.29 -29.57 -13.40
N ALA A 735 6.27 -30.07 -14.12
CA ALA A 735 5.87 -31.47 -14.04
C ALA A 735 7.04 -32.41 -14.41
N ALA A 736 7.80 -32.09 -15.47
CA ALA A 736 8.99 -32.83 -15.84
C ALA A 736 10.12 -32.72 -14.79
N LEU A 737 10.36 -31.53 -14.23
CA LEU A 737 11.37 -31.32 -13.17
C LEU A 737 11.05 -32.14 -11.91
N LEU A 738 9.81 -32.04 -11.40
CA LEU A 738 9.36 -32.79 -10.23
C LEU A 738 9.39 -34.30 -10.49
N LYS A 739 8.93 -34.74 -11.67
CA LYS A 739 8.95 -36.16 -12.05
C LYS A 739 10.39 -36.71 -12.19
N ALA A 740 11.33 -35.90 -12.67
CA ALA A 740 12.75 -36.24 -12.72
C ALA A 740 13.43 -36.23 -11.34
N ALA A 741 12.96 -35.39 -10.40
CA ALA A 741 13.40 -35.40 -9.01
C ALA A 741 12.83 -36.57 -8.18
N GLY A 742 11.85 -37.31 -8.73
CA GLY A 742 11.34 -38.56 -8.14
C GLY A 742 9.84 -38.59 -7.84
N ALA A 743 9.11 -37.48 -8.07
CA ALA A 743 7.72 -37.32 -7.65
C ALA A 743 6.77 -38.45 -8.13
N ASP A 744 5.85 -38.84 -7.26
CA ASP A 744 4.86 -39.89 -7.53
C ASP A 744 3.52 -39.30 -8.04
N PRO A 745 3.12 -39.56 -9.31
CA PRO A 745 1.86 -39.11 -9.89
C PRO A 745 0.64 -39.88 -9.38
N LEU A 746 0.81 -40.83 -8.45
CA LEU A 746 -0.27 -41.65 -7.87
C LEU A 746 -0.64 -41.26 -6.43
N VAL A 747 -0.03 -40.21 -5.85
CA VAL A 747 -0.43 -39.70 -4.53
C VAL A 747 -1.83 -39.08 -4.64
N GLU A 748 -2.78 -39.56 -3.85
CA GLU A 748 -4.13 -39.01 -3.74
C GLU A 748 -4.17 -37.82 -2.76
N ASN A 749 -4.88 -36.75 -3.12
CA ASN A 749 -5.18 -35.63 -2.22
C ASN A 749 -6.48 -35.83 -1.40
N PHE A 750 -6.80 -34.88 -0.52
CA PHE A 750 -8.06 -34.88 0.22
C PHE A 750 -9.06 -33.94 -0.45
N GLU A 751 -9.75 -34.42 -1.48
CA GLU A 751 -10.84 -33.66 -2.12
C GLU A 751 -11.96 -33.37 -1.08
N PRO A 752 -12.39 -32.11 -0.89
CA PRO A 752 -13.43 -31.79 0.07
C PRO A 752 -14.77 -32.39 -0.36
N LEU A 753 -15.46 -33.02 0.58
CA LEU A 753 -16.84 -33.51 0.41
C LEU A 753 -17.72 -32.41 -0.23
N TYR A 754 -18.45 -32.79 -1.27
CA TYR A 754 -19.31 -31.91 -2.07
C TYR A 754 -20.11 -30.90 -1.24
N ASP A 755 -20.21 -29.67 -1.75
CA ASP A 755 -21.18 -28.66 -1.32
C ASP A 755 -22.62 -29.17 -1.60
N LEU A 756 -23.12 -30.03 -0.71
CA LEU A 756 -24.48 -30.59 -0.71
C LEU A 756 -25.49 -29.57 -0.17
N ASP A 757 -25.68 -28.48 -0.90
CA ASP A 757 -26.95 -27.76 -0.90
C ASP A 757 -27.89 -28.39 -1.95
N ASP A 758 -29.21 -28.34 -1.72
CA ASP A 758 -30.27 -28.94 -2.56
C ASP A 758 -30.28 -30.48 -2.74
N SER A 759 -30.28 -31.28 -1.65
CA SER A 759 -31.21 -32.45 -1.51
C SER A 759 -31.14 -33.24 -0.18
N TRP A 760 -31.83 -32.75 0.86
CA TRP A 760 -32.06 -33.51 2.12
C TRP A 760 -33.20 -34.57 2.01
N GLU A 761 -33.25 -35.35 0.92
CA GLU A 761 -34.18 -36.49 0.78
C GLU A 761 -33.52 -37.72 0.10
N ASN A 762 -32.68 -38.43 0.84
CA ASN A 762 -32.80 -39.89 0.99
C ASN A 762 -32.00 -40.40 2.19
N ALA A 763 -32.43 -41.51 2.79
CA ALA A 763 -31.90 -41.99 4.06
C ALA A 763 -31.01 -43.23 3.90
N GLY A 764 -29.73 -43.08 4.23
CA GLY A 764 -28.87 -44.15 4.75
C GLY A 764 -28.46 -45.25 3.77
N GLU A 765 -27.51 -44.94 2.89
CA GLU A 765 -26.57 -45.93 2.34
C GLU A 765 -25.13 -45.50 2.68
N ASP A 766 -24.21 -46.47 2.63
CA ASP A 766 -22.85 -46.45 3.17
C ASP A 766 -22.02 -45.21 2.77
N GLU A 767 -21.45 -44.47 3.75
CA GLU A 767 -20.49 -43.39 3.48
C GLU A 767 -19.12 -43.99 3.08
N GLY A 768 -19.05 -44.48 1.85
CA GLY A 768 -17.81 -44.94 1.24
C GLY A 768 -16.79 -43.80 1.16
N VAL A 769 -15.58 -44.05 1.63
CA VAL A 769 -14.45 -43.12 1.46
C VAL A 769 -14.21 -42.92 -0.03
N VAL A 770 -14.53 -41.72 -0.53
CA VAL A 770 -14.23 -41.31 -1.90
C VAL A 770 -12.70 -41.20 -2.02
N PRO A 771 -12.04 -41.94 -2.94
CA PRO A 771 -10.62 -41.79 -3.19
C PRO A 771 -10.27 -40.38 -3.65
N GLY A 772 -9.06 -39.93 -3.36
CA GLY A 772 -8.62 -38.60 -3.75
C GLY A 772 -8.37 -38.47 -5.26
N THR A 773 -8.27 -37.23 -5.73
CA THR A 773 -7.74 -36.99 -7.08
C THR A 773 -6.22 -37.13 -7.07
N THR A 774 -5.64 -37.72 -8.12
CA THR A 774 -4.17 -37.80 -8.26
C THR A 774 -3.64 -36.67 -9.16
N PRO A 775 -2.32 -36.38 -9.16
CA PRO A 775 -1.70 -35.49 -10.14
C PRO A 775 -1.95 -35.93 -11.59
N LEU A 776 -2.16 -37.23 -11.83
CA LEU A 776 -2.44 -37.76 -13.17
C LEU A 776 -3.84 -37.38 -13.64
N ASP A 777 -4.84 -37.46 -12.76
CA ASP A 777 -6.23 -37.07 -13.05
C ASP A 777 -6.36 -35.54 -13.17
N MET A 778 -5.57 -34.81 -12.39
CA MET A 778 -5.54 -33.34 -12.38
C MET A 778 -4.78 -32.74 -13.59
N ALA A 779 -4.25 -33.53 -14.51
CA ALA A 779 -3.37 -33.07 -15.59
C ALA A 779 -4.10 -32.21 -16.65
N ALA A 780 -4.00 -30.88 -16.54
CA ALA A 780 -4.68 -29.92 -17.40
C ALA A 780 -4.19 -29.85 -18.87
N SER A 781 -3.17 -30.63 -19.24
CA SER A 781 -2.63 -30.71 -20.60
C SER A 781 -2.22 -32.15 -20.94
N TRP A 782 -2.47 -32.56 -22.18
CA TRP A 782 -2.07 -33.88 -22.71
C TRP A 782 -0.55 -34.10 -22.62
N GLN A 783 0.25 -33.04 -22.76
CA GLN A 783 1.70 -33.09 -22.59
C GLN A 783 2.08 -33.43 -21.15
N VAL A 784 1.38 -32.87 -20.16
CA VAL A 784 1.62 -33.19 -18.74
C VAL A 784 1.21 -34.62 -18.44
N PHE A 785 0.01 -35.04 -18.86
CA PHE A 785 -0.44 -36.42 -18.72
C PHE A 785 0.56 -37.43 -19.32
N ASP A 786 1.14 -37.10 -20.47
CA ASP A 786 2.18 -37.89 -21.13
C ASP A 786 3.50 -37.95 -20.33
N ILE A 787 3.96 -36.83 -19.77
CA ILE A 787 5.16 -36.75 -18.91
C ILE A 787 4.96 -37.54 -17.60
N LEU A 788 3.78 -37.43 -16.97
CA LEU A 788 3.47 -38.15 -15.73
C LEU A 788 3.42 -39.68 -15.95
N ASN A 789 2.90 -40.11 -17.10
CA ASN A 789 2.97 -41.51 -17.58
C ASN A 789 4.38 -41.96 -18.01
N GLY A 790 5.40 -41.11 -17.91
CA GLY A 790 6.79 -41.47 -18.17
C GLY A 790 7.23 -41.42 -19.64
N LYS A 791 6.51 -40.73 -20.53
CA LYS A 791 7.12 -40.30 -21.80
C LYS A 791 8.21 -39.26 -21.50
N PRO A 792 9.34 -39.26 -22.23
CA PRO A 792 10.35 -38.23 -22.06
C PRO A 792 9.76 -36.85 -22.40
N TYR A 793 10.14 -35.82 -21.63
CA TYR A 793 9.82 -34.44 -21.97
C TYR A 793 10.59 -34.03 -23.23
N GLU A 794 9.91 -34.04 -24.36
CA GLU A 794 10.37 -33.39 -25.58
C GLU A 794 10.02 -31.90 -25.50
N PRO A 795 11.01 -30.98 -25.40
CA PRO A 795 10.72 -29.56 -25.34
C PRO A 795 10.14 -29.07 -26.67
N GLU A 796 8.90 -28.59 -26.66
CA GLU A 796 8.32 -27.86 -27.80
C GLU A 796 9.08 -26.54 -28.00
N PHE A 797 10.08 -26.58 -28.87
CA PHE A 797 10.75 -25.40 -29.41
C PHE A 797 9.80 -24.68 -30.38
N THR A 798 8.91 -23.85 -29.83
CA THR A 798 8.17 -22.85 -30.60
C THR A 798 9.15 -21.95 -31.34
N SER A 799 9.12 -21.98 -32.68
CA SER A 799 10.18 -21.43 -33.53
C SER A 799 10.34 -19.91 -33.53
N ASP A 800 9.51 -19.18 -32.77
CA ASP A 800 9.59 -17.72 -32.64
C ASP A 800 10.63 -17.25 -31.57
N ASP A 801 11.07 -18.12 -30.66
CA ASP A 801 12.18 -17.82 -29.73
C ASP A 801 13.58 -17.98 -30.37
N LEU A 802 13.66 -18.32 -31.67
CA LEU A 802 14.93 -18.53 -32.40
C LEU A 802 15.60 -17.22 -32.86
N LEU A 803 15.85 -16.31 -31.91
CA LEU A 803 16.76 -15.17 -32.08
C LEU A 803 18.04 -15.27 -31.23
N ALA A 804 18.46 -16.49 -30.85
CA ALA A 804 19.72 -16.74 -30.14
C ALA A 804 20.39 -18.10 -30.45
N GLN A 805 20.19 -18.71 -31.63
CA GLN A 805 20.97 -19.90 -32.05
C GLN A 805 21.97 -19.53 -33.16
N GLY A 806 23.18 -19.17 -32.74
CA GLY A 806 24.23 -18.63 -33.61
C GLY A 806 24.82 -19.61 -34.64
N ASP A 807 25.49 -19.01 -35.62
CA ASP A 807 26.07 -19.64 -36.81
C ASP A 807 27.40 -20.38 -36.56
N MET A 808 27.86 -20.49 -35.30
CA MET A 808 29.11 -21.17 -34.94
C MET A 808 29.21 -22.63 -35.42
N LYS A 809 28.08 -23.32 -35.56
CA LYS A 809 27.97 -24.67 -36.15
C LYS A 809 28.36 -24.75 -37.64
N GLN A 810 28.49 -23.62 -38.32
CA GLN A 810 28.90 -23.55 -39.74
C GLN A 810 30.43 -23.48 -39.93
N LEU A 811 31.20 -23.26 -38.85
CA LEU A 811 32.65 -23.38 -38.88
C LEU A 811 33.08 -24.85 -38.89
N ALA A 812 33.82 -25.25 -39.93
CA ALA A 812 34.38 -26.60 -39.99
C ALA A 812 35.36 -26.85 -38.84
N GLU A 813 35.37 -28.07 -38.31
CA GLU A 813 36.18 -28.45 -37.14
C GLU A 813 37.68 -28.19 -37.34
N ASP A 814 38.21 -28.31 -38.57
CA ASP A 814 39.59 -27.96 -38.90
C ASP A 814 39.93 -26.49 -38.58
N VAL A 815 38.97 -25.59 -38.77
CA VAL A 815 39.08 -24.14 -38.52
C VAL A 815 39.01 -23.88 -37.01
N LYS A 816 38.08 -24.54 -36.30
CA LYS A 816 38.02 -24.51 -34.83
C LYS A 816 39.35 -24.99 -34.22
N LEU A 817 39.92 -26.09 -34.74
CA LEU A 817 41.19 -26.66 -34.28
C LEU A 817 42.41 -25.75 -34.51
N GLN A 818 42.37 -24.90 -35.55
CA GLN A 818 43.38 -23.86 -35.77
C GLN A 818 43.19 -22.70 -34.78
N LEU A 819 41.94 -22.28 -34.57
CA LEU A 819 41.60 -21.20 -33.64
C LEU A 819 41.99 -21.56 -32.18
N TYR A 820 41.77 -22.80 -31.74
CA TYR A 820 42.20 -23.28 -30.42
C TYR A 820 43.71 -23.15 -30.21
N LYS A 821 44.51 -23.54 -31.21
CA LYS A 821 45.98 -23.49 -31.17
C LYS A 821 46.54 -22.07 -31.14
N LEU A 822 45.85 -21.11 -31.76
CA LEU A 822 46.20 -19.68 -31.67
C LEU A 822 45.86 -19.13 -30.27
N LEU A 823 44.66 -19.44 -29.76
CA LEU A 823 44.18 -18.93 -28.46
C LEU A 823 44.83 -19.60 -27.22
N GLU A 824 45.54 -20.71 -27.40
CA GLU A 824 46.37 -21.37 -26.37
C GLU A 824 47.75 -20.70 -26.17
N ILE A 825 48.16 -19.80 -27.06
CA ILE A 825 49.42 -19.07 -26.92
C ILE A 825 49.33 -18.11 -25.71
N PRO A 826 50.29 -18.12 -24.76
CA PRO A 826 50.25 -17.31 -23.55
C PRO A 826 50.67 -15.84 -23.80
N ASP A 827 50.00 -15.18 -24.74
CA ASP A 827 50.07 -13.74 -24.97
C ASP A 827 49.06 -13.02 -24.03
N PRO A 828 49.48 -12.03 -23.21
CA PRO A 828 48.61 -11.38 -22.24
C PRO A 828 47.40 -10.67 -22.87
N ASP A 829 47.53 -10.14 -24.10
CA ASP A 829 46.47 -9.38 -24.77
C ASP A 829 45.64 -10.26 -25.73
N LYS A 830 46.15 -11.43 -26.13
CA LYS A 830 45.59 -12.28 -27.19
C LYS A 830 45.18 -13.71 -26.79
N ASN A 831 45.23 -14.04 -25.50
CA ASN A 831 44.80 -15.35 -24.98
C ASN A 831 43.27 -15.54 -24.93
N TRP A 832 42.85 -16.80 -24.77
CA TRP A 832 41.45 -17.22 -24.60
C TRP A 832 40.70 -16.52 -23.45
N ALA A 833 41.34 -16.14 -22.35
CA ALA A 833 40.64 -15.55 -21.19
C ALA A 833 40.23 -14.08 -21.44
N THR A 834 41.04 -13.35 -22.19
CA THR A 834 40.70 -12.02 -22.75
C THR A 834 39.54 -12.14 -23.73
N LEU A 835 39.53 -13.18 -24.57
CA LEU A 835 38.39 -13.46 -25.47
C LEU A 835 37.11 -13.79 -24.69
N ALA A 836 37.19 -14.60 -23.62
CA ALA A 836 36.05 -14.90 -22.75
C ALA A 836 35.40 -13.62 -22.20
N GLN A 837 36.23 -12.68 -21.74
CA GLN A 837 35.77 -11.40 -21.19
C GLN A 837 35.13 -10.52 -22.26
N LYS A 838 35.61 -10.57 -23.51
CA LYS A 838 35.00 -9.88 -24.66
C LYS A 838 33.69 -10.51 -25.13
N LEU A 839 33.54 -11.83 -24.99
CA LEU A 839 32.32 -12.59 -25.34
C LEU A 839 31.32 -12.70 -24.17
N GLY A 840 31.47 -11.92 -23.10
CA GLY A 840 30.60 -11.95 -21.91
C GLY A 840 30.80 -13.13 -20.96
N LEU A 841 31.43 -14.23 -21.41
CA LEU A 841 31.74 -15.43 -20.63
C LEU A 841 32.85 -15.26 -19.57
N GLY A 842 33.33 -14.04 -19.33
CA GLY A 842 34.47 -13.76 -18.43
C GLY A 842 34.29 -14.23 -16.98
N ILE A 843 33.05 -14.45 -16.52
CA ILE A 843 32.72 -15.03 -15.21
C ILE A 843 33.21 -16.48 -15.11
N LEU A 844 33.13 -17.23 -16.22
CA LEU A 844 33.52 -18.65 -16.30
C LEU A 844 35.04 -18.86 -16.48
N ASN A 845 35.84 -17.79 -16.56
CA ASN A 845 37.30 -17.88 -16.78
C ASN A 845 38.02 -18.79 -15.76
N ASN A 846 37.55 -18.85 -14.51
CA ASN A 846 38.13 -19.74 -13.50
C ASN A 846 37.78 -21.22 -13.75
N ALA A 847 36.59 -21.52 -14.26
CA ALA A 847 36.21 -22.88 -14.63
C ALA A 847 36.96 -23.34 -15.89
N PHE A 848 37.06 -22.48 -16.91
CA PHE A 848 37.85 -22.77 -18.12
C PHE A 848 39.34 -22.99 -17.80
N ARG A 849 39.91 -22.25 -16.82
CA ARG A 849 41.30 -22.44 -16.33
C ARG A 849 41.60 -23.80 -15.73
N LEU A 850 40.58 -24.51 -15.24
CA LEU A 850 40.69 -25.84 -14.63
C LEU A 850 40.49 -26.96 -15.66
N SER A 851 40.08 -26.64 -16.89
CA SER A 851 39.96 -27.61 -17.98
C SER A 851 41.33 -27.94 -18.60
N PRO A 852 41.59 -29.19 -19.02
CA PRO A 852 42.81 -29.56 -19.75
C PRO A 852 42.95 -28.89 -21.13
N ALA A 853 41.90 -28.27 -21.68
CA ALA A 853 41.96 -27.49 -22.92
C ALA A 853 41.07 -26.22 -22.82
N PRO A 854 41.55 -25.13 -22.21
CA PRO A 854 40.72 -23.96 -21.90
C PRO A 854 40.12 -23.25 -23.13
N SER A 855 40.89 -23.09 -24.21
CA SER A 855 40.45 -22.41 -25.44
C SER A 855 39.31 -23.15 -26.14
N LYS A 856 39.43 -24.49 -26.23
CA LYS A 856 38.36 -25.36 -26.72
C LYS A 856 37.14 -25.30 -25.80
N THR A 857 37.34 -25.47 -24.50
CA THR A 857 36.22 -25.49 -23.52
C THR A 857 35.40 -24.20 -23.58
N LEU A 858 36.08 -23.05 -23.71
CA LEU A 858 35.44 -21.76 -23.92
C LEU A 858 34.60 -21.72 -25.20
N MET A 859 35.13 -22.21 -26.32
CA MET A 859 34.42 -22.17 -27.60
C MET A 859 33.24 -23.13 -27.64
N ASP A 860 33.41 -24.33 -27.07
CA ASP A 860 32.35 -25.33 -26.92
C ASP A 860 31.20 -24.76 -26.05
N ASN A 861 31.55 -24.04 -24.96
CA ASN A 861 30.56 -23.34 -24.13
C ASN A 861 29.91 -22.14 -24.85
N TYR A 862 30.65 -21.41 -25.67
CA TYR A 862 30.13 -20.29 -26.47
C TYR A 862 29.17 -20.77 -27.58
N GLU A 863 29.47 -21.91 -28.22
CA GLU A 863 28.60 -22.57 -29.19
C GLU A 863 27.33 -23.13 -28.54
N VAL A 864 27.43 -23.71 -27.33
CA VAL A 864 26.27 -24.11 -26.52
C VAL A 864 25.46 -22.90 -26.02
N SER A 865 26.12 -21.77 -25.74
CA SER A 865 25.47 -20.50 -25.37
C SER A 865 24.85 -19.75 -26.56
N GLY A 866 24.90 -20.32 -27.77
CA GLY A 866 24.25 -19.76 -28.96
C GLY A 866 24.95 -18.56 -29.60
N GLY A 867 26.20 -18.25 -29.24
CA GLY A 867 26.94 -17.10 -29.77
C GLY A 867 27.23 -17.18 -31.28
N THR A 868 27.38 -16.03 -31.94
CA THR A 868 27.60 -15.97 -33.40
C THR A 868 29.08 -15.88 -33.80
N VAL A 869 29.38 -16.29 -35.04
CA VAL A 869 30.66 -16.09 -35.73
C VAL A 869 30.92 -14.60 -35.94
N ARG A 870 29.87 -13.78 -36.13
CA ARG A 870 29.98 -12.33 -36.27
C ARG A 870 30.52 -11.66 -35.01
N GLU A 871 29.96 -12.02 -33.85
CA GLU A 871 30.42 -11.54 -32.54
C GLU A 871 31.82 -12.05 -32.21
N LEU A 872 32.13 -13.31 -32.55
CA LEU A 872 33.48 -13.86 -32.41
C LEU A 872 34.51 -13.07 -33.25
N VAL A 873 34.21 -12.78 -34.52
CA VAL A 873 35.10 -11.99 -35.39
C VAL A 873 35.25 -10.54 -34.90
N GLU A 874 34.20 -9.92 -34.36
CA GLU A 874 34.29 -8.56 -33.81
C GLU A 874 35.03 -8.53 -32.47
N ALA A 875 34.89 -9.54 -31.61
CA ALA A 875 35.69 -9.69 -30.40
C ALA A 875 37.19 -9.89 -30.72
N LEU A 876 37.52 -10.77 -31.67
CA LEU A 876 38.88 -10.95 -32.17
C LEU A 876 39.44 -9.68 -32.83
N ARG A 877 38.60 -8.88 -33.49
CA ARG A 877 38.97 -7.56 -34.04
C ARG A 877 39.29 -6.57 -32.91
N GLN A 878 38.49 -6.53 -31.85
CA GLN A 878 38.77 -5.70 -30.67
C GLN A 878 40.04 -6.12 -29.91
N MET A 879 40.47 -7.38 -30.04
CA MET A 879 41.76 -7.89 -29.55
C MET A 879 42.91 -7.71 -30.55
N GLY A 880 42.66 -7.14 -31.73
CA GLY A 880 43.69 -6.97 -32.77
C GLY A 880 44.30 -8.27 -33.27
N TYR A 881 43.56 -9.39 -33.22
CA TYR A 881 44.06 -10.71 -33.57
C TYR A 881 43.73 -11.08 -35.03
N THR A 882 44.41 -10.40 -35.97
CA THR A 882 44.14 -10.51 -37.42
C THR A 882 44.29 -11.93 -37.97
N GLU A 883 45.30 -12.67 -37.54
CA GLU A 883 45.56 -14.06 -37.98
C GLU A 883 44.36 -15.00 -37.72
N ALA A 884 43.74 -14.87 -36.54
CA ALA A 884 42.54 -15.62 -36.17
C ALA A 884 41.32 -15.25 -37.04
N ILE A 885 41.22 -13.98 -37.45
CA ILE A 885 40.17 -13.48 -38.35
C ILE A 885 40.41 -13.98 -39.78
N GLU A 886 41.64 -13.99 -40.26
CA GLU A 886 42.02 -14.50 -41.59
C GLU A 886 41.73 -16.00 -41.73
N VAL A 887 41.99 -16.80 -40.68
CA VAL A 887 41.61 -18.22 -40.61
C VAL A 887 40.09 -18.42 -40.76
N ILE A 888 39.28 -17.60 -40.08
CA ILE A 888 37.81 -17.65 -40.20
C ILE A 888 37.35 -17.19 -41.60
N GLN A 889 37.90 -16.09 -42.12
CA GLN A 889 37.49 -15.52 -43.42
C GLN A 889 37.90 -16.37 -44.62
N ALA A 890 39.05 -17.05 -44.56
CA ALA A 890 39.48 -17.99 -45.59
C ALA A 890 38.46 -19.12 -45.77
N ALA A 891 37.97 -19.68 -44.67
CA ALA A 891 36.94 -20.72 -44.66
C ALA A 891 35.57 -20.24 -45.17
N SER A 892 35.24 -18.96 -44.99
CA SER A 892 34.01 -18.36 -45.52
C SER A 892 34.08 -17.94 -47.01
N SER A 893 35.20 -18.16 -47.70
CA SER A 893 35.40 -17.72 -49.09
C SER A 893 35.25 -18.86 -50.12
N PRO A 894 34.33 -18.78 -51.10
CA PRO A 894 34.16 -19.84 -52.08
C PRO A 894 35.22 -19.76 -53.19
N VAL A 895 36.16 -20.72 -53.20
CA VAL A 895 37.22 -20.82 -54.22
C VAL A 895 36.61 -21.13 -55.60
N LYS A 896 36.44 -20.10 -56.43
CA LYS A 896 36.14 -20.27 -57.86
C LYS A 896 37.39 -20.58 -58.66
N THR A 897 37.60 -21.85 -58.99
CA THR A 897 38.50 -22.24 -60.09
C THR A 897 37.92 -21.79 -61.43
N THR A 898 38.56 -20.78 -62.05
CA THR A 898 38.65 -20.52 -63.49
C THR A 898 37.53 -21.04 -64.43
N SER A 899 36.68 -20.13 -64.93
CA SER A 899 36.54 -19.92 -66.39
C SER A 899 35.70 -18.66 -66.74
N GLN A 900 35.87 -18.21 -67.98
CA GLN A 900 35.57 -16.91 -68.55
C GLN A 900 34.08 -16.46 -68.61
N ALA A 901 33.85 -15.23 -68.16
CA ALA A 901 33.28 -14.10 -68.94
C ALA A 901 31.76 -13.93 -69.23
N HIS A 902 31.44 -12.65 -69.52
CA HIS A 902 30.26 -12.10 -70.21
C HIS A 902 28.84 -12.15 -69.58
N SER A 903 28.64 -11.22 -68.63
CA SER A 903 27.76 -10.03 -68.79
C SER A 903 26.23 -10.13 -68.92
N LEU A 904 25.57 -9.30 -68.07
CA LEU A 904 24.32 -8.56 -68.27
C LEU A 904 22.97 -9.33 -68.10
N PRO A 905 21.85 -8.64 -67.76
CA PRO A 905 20.96 -9.12 -66.70
C PRO A 905 19.44 -9.07 -67.06
N LEU A 906 18.60 -8.87 -66.02
CA LEU A 906 17.14 -8.68 -65.95
C LEU A 906 16.30 -9.88 -65.44
N SER A 907 15.94 -9.80 -64.16
CA SER A 907 14.57 -9.63 -63.61
C SER A 907 13.36 -9.53 -64.57
N PRO A 908 12.09 -9.74 -64.10
CA PRO A 908 11.63 -10.46 -62.89
C PRO A 908 10.30 -11.26 -63.06
N ALA A 909 9.84 -11.90 -61.96
CA ALA A 909 8.43 -12.16 -61.62
C ALA A 909 7.65 -13.18 -62.52
N SER A 910 6.43 -13.63 -62.21
CA SER A 910 5.54 -13.33 -61.08
C SER A 910 4.52 -14.45 -60.77
N THR A 911 4.21 -14.64 -59.48
CA THR A 911 2.90 -15.04 -58.89
C THR A 911 2.13 -16.33 -59.29
N ARG A 912 1.51 -16.91 -58.24
CA ARG A 912 0.31 -17.77 -58.19
C ARG A 912 0.47 -19.23 -58.69
N GLN A 913 0.22 -20.25 -57.86
CA GLN A 913 -0.94 -20.63 -57.00
C GLN A 913 -2.02 -21.40 -57.75
N GLN A 914 -2.61 -22.35 -57.01
CA GLN A 914 -3.81 -23.17 -57.25
C GLN A 914 -3.56 -24.57 -57.87
N ILE A 915 -4.26 -25.64 -57.47
CA ILE A 915 -4.94 -26.05 -56.20
C ILE A 915 -5.43 -27.51 -56.42
N ASP A 916 -5.92 -28.22 -55.39
CA ASP A 916 -6.68 -29.50 -55.50
C ASP A 916 -5.97 -30.75 -56.09
N GLU A 917 -6.49 -31.97 -55.92
CA GLU A 917 -7.02 -32.64 -54.71
C GLU A 917 -7.00 -34.17 -54.93
N LEU A 918 -6.76 -34.88 -53.83
CA LEU A 918 -7.23 -36.22 -53.41
C LEU A 918 -8.05 -37.13 -54.37
N ARG A 919 -7.75 -38.45 -54.31
CA ARG A 919 -8.72 -39.57 -54.26
C ARG A 919 -8.07 -40.92 -53.93
N ASP A 920 -8.64 -41.62 -52.95
CA ASP A 920 -9.16 -43.02 -52.93
C ASP A 920 -8.48 -44.13 -53.76
N SER A 921 -8.44 -45.42 -53.39
CA SER A 921 -8.54 -46.20 -52.12
C SER A 921 -8.34 -47.71 -52.46
N ASP A 922 -8.46 -48.61 -51.47
CA ASP A 922 -8.68 -50.08 -51.58
C ASP A 922 -7.44 -50.94 -51.98
N SER A 923 -6.88 -51.77 -51.08
CA SER A 923 -7.24 -53.19 -50.75
C SER A 923 -6.43 -54.22 -51.59
N VAL A 924 -6.05 -55.43 -51.12
CA VAL A 924 -6.22 -56.11 -49.82
C VAL A 924 -5.06 -57.14 -49.59
N CYS A 925 -5.07 -57.87 -48.47
CA CYS A 925 -4.13 -58.90 -47.95
C CYS A 925 -3.51 -59.90 -48.98
N ASP A 926 -2.45 -60.69 -48.71
CA ASP A 926 -1.96 -61.24 -47.43
C ASP A 926 -0.48 -61.77 -47.50
N SER A 927 0.04 -62.25 -46.35
CA SER A 927 1.26 -63.06 -46.10
C SER A 927 2.62 -62.36 -46.05
N GLY A 928 3.53 -62.78 -45.14
CA GLY A 928 4.94 -62.33 -45.18
C GLY A 928 5.89 -62.61 -44.00
N VAL A 929 5.41 -62.69 -42.74
CA VAL A 929 6.21 -62.96 -41.51
C VAL A 929 7.34 -61.96 -41.18
N GLU A 930 7.02 -61.06 -40.25
CA GLU A 930 7.87 -60.58 -39.14
C GLU A 930 9.37 -60.27 -39.38
N THR A 931 9.69 -58.97 -39.45
CA THR A 931 10.97 -58.43 -38.97
C THR A 931 10.70 -57.46 -37.82
N SER A 932 11.13 -57.79 -36.60
CA SER A 932 10.87 -56.97 -35.41
C SER A 932 12.05 -56.90 -34.46
N PHE A 933 12.27 -55.70 -33.96
CA PHE A 933 13.46 -55.23 -33.26
C PHE A 933 13.77 -55.99 -31.96
N ARG A 934 15.07 -56.26 -31.79
CA ARG A 934 15.83 -56.54 -30.55
C ARG A 934 15.05 -56.35 -29.22
N LYS A 935 14.92 -57.43 -28.46
CA LYS A 935 14.60 -57.39 -27.02
C LYS A 935 15.75 -57.97 -26.19
N LEU A 936 16.16 -57.23 -25.16
CA LEU A 936 16.72 -57.67 -23.87
C LEU A 936 17.85 -58.73 -23.82
N SER A 937 19.02 -58.33 -23.30
CA SER A 937 19.71 -59.05 -22.21
C SER A 937 20.77 -58.19 -21.51
N PHE A 938 20.79 -58.22 -20.17
CA PHE A 938 21.92 -57.77 -19.32
C PHE A 938 23.00 -58.86 -19.26
N THR A 939 24.30 -58.49 -19.27
CA THR A 939 25.39 -59.25 -18.59
C THR A 939 26.61 -58.37 -18.30
N GLU A 940 26.93 -58.22 -17.02
CA GLU A 940 28.25 -58.35 -16.35
C GLU A 940 29.59 -57.89 -17.00
N SER A 941 30.34 -57.10 -16.19
CA SER A 941 31.76 -57.29 -15.81
C SER A 941 32.93 -57.11 -16.81
N LEU A 942 33.96 -56.35 -16.40
CA LEU A 942 35.31 -56.89 -16.05
C LEU A 942 36.34 -55.83 -15.56
N THR A 943 36.58 -55.80 -14.24
CA THR A 943 37.89 -55.73 -13.52
C THR A 943 39.07 -54.80 -13.88
N SER A 944 39.72 -54.33 -12.80
CA SER A 944 41.11 -53.81 -12.64
C SER A 944 41.38 -52.33 -13.01
N GLY A 945 42.16 -51.56 -12.24
CA GLY A 945 42.69 -51.77 -10.86
C GLY A 945 43.79 -50.76 -10.48
N GLY A 946 43.73 -50.10 -9.30
CA GLY A 946 44.63 -48.96 -9.05
C GLY A 946 44.68 -48.25 -7.66
N SER A 947 44.50 -48.95 -6.53
CA SER A 947 45.09 -48.62 -5.20
C SER A 947 45.11 -47.17 -4.62
N LEU A 948 44.38 -46.96 -3.50
CA LEU A 948 44.64 -45.99 -2.39
C LEU A 948 44.51 -44.49 -2.75
N LEU A 949 44.07 -43.59 -1.84
CA LEU A 949 44.30 -43.50 -0.39
C LEU A 949 43.03 -43.28 0.46
N THR A 950 43.12 -43.66 1.74
CA THR A 950 42.12 -43.41 2.78
C THR A 950 42.49 -42.22 3.66
N LEU A 951 41.49 -41.45 4.12
CA LEU A 951 41.55 -40.64 5.34
C LEU A 951 40.24 -40.82 6.11
N ASN A 952 40.33 -41.18 7.39
CA ASN A 952 39.18 -41.61 8.18
C ASN A 952 38.39 -40.43 8.77
N LYS A 953 37.06 -40.56 8.75
CA LYS A 953 36.11 -39.70 9.47
C LYS A 953 35.89 -40.28 10.88
N MET A 954 36.00 -39.45 11.93
CA MET A 954 35.55 -39.84 13.27
C MET A 954 34.01 -39.76 13.34
N PRO A 955 33.31 -40.75 13.91
CA PRO A 955 31.91 -40.63 14.25
C PRO A 955 31.72 -39.93 15.61
N HIS A 956 30.56 -39.33 15.81
CA HIS A 956 29.98 -39.10 17.14
C HIS A 956 28.64 -39.83 17.15
N ASP A 957 28.47 -40.75 18.11
CA ASP A 957 27.30 -41.61 18.19
C ASP A 957 26.05 -40.90 18.72
N TYR A 958 24.89 -41.31 18.20
CA TYR A 958 23.60 -41.04 18.83
C TYR A 958 23.35 -42.08 19.93
N GLY A 959 23.22 -41.62 21.19
CA GLY A 959 22.80 -42.46 22.30
C GLY A 959 21.28 -42.43 22.49
N GLN A 960 20.61 -43.57 22.28
CA GLN A 960 19.27 -43.81 22.81
C GLN A 960 19.40 -44.37 24.23
N GLU A 961 18.74 -43.75 25.21
CA GLU A 961 18.37 -44.42 26.46
C GLU A 961 16.87 -44.21 26.74
N GLY A 962 16.23 -45.25 27.27
CA GLY A 962 14.80 -45.28 27.57
C GLY A 962 14.45 -44.74 28.97
N PRO A 963 13.15 -44.68 29.31
CA PRO A 963 12.68 -44.02 30.52
C PRO A 963 12.94 -44.84 31.80
N LEU A 964 13.18 -44.14 32.91
CA LEU A 964 13.07 -44.66 34.27
C LEU A 964 12.17 -43.74 35.10
N GLU A 965 11.27 -44.34 35.86
CA GLU A 965 10.33 -43.64 36.74
C GLU A 965 11.01 -43.13 38.02
N GLY A 966 10.50 -42.03 38.59
CA GLY A 966 10.48 -41.90 40.06
C GLY A 966 10.68 -40.52 40.66
N LYS A 967 9.56 -39.86 41.01
CA LYS A 967 9.40 -38.80 42.03
C LYS A 967 10.13 -37.46 41.73
N ILE A 968 9.49 -36.31 41.85
CA ILE A 968 8.20 -35.94 42.48
C ILE A 968 7.32 -35.23 41.46
#